data_AF-A0A9X4AIX9-F1
#
_entry.id   AF-A0A9X4AIX9-F1
#
_cell.length_a   1.000
_cell.length_b   1.000
_cell.length_c   1.000
_cell.angle_alpha   90.00
_cell.angle_beta   90.00
_cell.angle_gamma   90.00
#
_symmetry.space_group_name_H-M   'P 1'
#
loop_
_entity.id
_entity.type
_entity.pdbx_description
1 polymer ?
#
loop_
_entity_poly.entity_id
_entity_poly.type
_entity_poly.pdbx_seq_one_letter_code
_entity_poly.pdbx_strand_id
1 'polypeptide(L)'
;MKKYVLIGSFVGLMIIIVMTSLLFFKPKEEASVSAVDAEEVDRISESEETALNNNDYITLHVINGEVIIGRDGQEITETNEIQVYAGDTVITKESSTAKGEMNSDEMFMIDENSSIEITEIIDDEKGVQIEMNQHVGLVYHMGEHDAYFVNINDIQYQPIGTHFFTSVDPETGESGLFVASGIVRSSFIPEPDRFTNVLPSQQLSVNTNDQHDTHPGIITPGELVMNMNNSMLASFIENKMKIDEENESLLELLNSSPDMRGEYGLTSDEDLDKLKENTNKLYEYILDQSIKRGHITQEEAQFLVDQFNNMVEDDRGRIDMSKDIMLHPLELENQLFDRQQERAEEERKRAEEERKRAEQQRLQEENQRIIEQIKQRVEQQKEENRLQQERAAEEAERKYLEQLSREERERLERNQEKAREKPSQPEIVRPMPPAPQPPPGIKPPSNELEEERQREEEERQREEERARLIQKIKDYLETISFESLDLSEGVKNIDLSDFYAMDERIETTVQVDGLEVAAVSIEDAQMRITPIQPGESKLVFKVGLDNTEIVKEINISVVISIPLETAISIEFMDTNPLNNAIVPEVIITKATDETYLTDYVLFWADEQNEKLGEPIITLEKTGEDIHYIFPEDIEIPTQAKGILIYSKNDFGLSNVSVYTPIVDYQAYSVGRRLNDRELIENDYSGLELSGLFIDPYGEEVDFSSQLYRVEAISSDGSVKVENRGEWIEFEGVHPGESFITLNLYYAKGKELLVSTTFNVTVRQIILPKQGPSFVDYTIVNNNEIKFTIGKAEDESDILGYYVYWSNNDNDRLGVFTAFGIMDSAMEFTIPIHYIHDTRVLVVTYNEMGESEEFAYVDLTLGGQTLSKDKLIDLSLRGGR
;
A
#
# COMPACT_ATOMS: atom_id res chain seq x y z
N MET A 1 28.70 19.02 -45.00
CA MET A 1 28.67 18.13 -46.17
C MET A 1 28.47 16.70 -45.66
N LYS A 2 27.28 16.15 -45.90
CA LYS A 2 26.81 14.75 -45.83
C LYS A 2 26.98 13.92 -44.53
N LYS A 3 25.82 13.68 -43.88
CA LYS A 3 25.40 12.49 -43.13
C LYS A 3 25.31 11.26 -44.04
N TYR A 4 25.54 10.04 -43.52
CA TYR A 4 24.53 8.99 -43.24
C TYR A 4 25.14 7.59 -43.04
N VAL A 5 24.41 6.77 -42.27
CA VAL A 5 24.41 5.30 -42.09
C VAL A 5 25.22 4.74 -40.91
N LEU A 6 24.53 4.49 -39.78
CA LEU A 6 24.63 3.22 -39.04
C LEU A 6 23.47 3.09 -38.03
N ILE A 7 22.43 2.33 -38.38
CA ILE A 7 21.52 1.67 -37.43
C ILE A 7 21.42 0.23 -37.91
N GLY A 8 21.81 -0.73 -37.07
CA GLY A 8 21.70 -2.16 -37.36
C GLY A 8 22.90 -2.97 -36.87
N SER A 9 23.03 -3.19 -35.56
CA SER A 9 23.78 -4.31 -34.96
C SER A 9 23.59 -4.31 -33.44
N PHE A 10 22.52 -4.92 -32.93
CA PHE A 10 22.44 -5.28 -31.51
C PHE A 10 21.84 -6.67 -31.22
N VAL A 11 21.49 -7.46 -32.24
CA VAL A 11 20.89 -8.81 -32.06
C VAL A 11 21.90 -9.96 -32.28
N GLY A 12 23.15 -9.67 -32.64
CA GLY A 12 24.13 -10.70 -33.02
C GLY A 12 25.08 -11.23 -31.93
N LEU A 13 25.13 -10.63 -30.74
CA LEU A 13 26.22 -10.90 -29.76
C LEU A 13 25.82 -11.85 -28.61
N MET A 14 24.53 -12.09 -28.37
CA MET A 14 24.07 -12.95 -27.26
C MET A 14 24.11 -14.47 -27.53
N ILE A 15 24.21 -14.89 -28.80
CA ILE A 15 24.13 -16.33 -29.17
C ILE A 15 25.48 -17.06 -29.11
N ILE A 16 26.61 -16.35 -28.98
CA ILE A 16 27.95 -16.98 -29.02
C ILE A 16 28.48 -17.37 -27.63
N ILE A 17 27.91 -16.87 -26.53
CA ILE A 17 28.42 -17.16 -25.18
C ILE A 17 27.86 -18.47 -24.60
N VAL A 18 26.68 -18.93 -25.03
CA VAL A 18 26.05 -20.16 -24.51
C VAL A 18 26.63 -21.45 -25.11
N MET A 19 27.27 -21.42 -26.29
CA MET A 19 27.80 -22.63 -26.94
C MET A 19 29.22 -23.06 -26.51
N THR A 20 29.92 -22.28 -25.66
CA THR A 20 31.31 -22.58 -25.29
C THR A 20 31.47 -23.31 -23.95
N SER A 21 30.40 -23.53 -23.19
CA SER A 21 30.45 -24.12 -21.84
C SER A 21 30.25 -25.64 -21.80
N LEU A 22 30.01 -26.30 -22.95
CA LEU A 22 29.65 -27.74 -23.02
C LEU A 22 30.77 -28.68 -23.52
N LEU A 23 32.04 -28.24 -23.58
CA LEU A 23 33.13 -29.05 -24.15
C LEU A 23 34.31 -29.39 -23.21
N PHE A 24 34.17 -29.22 -21.89
CA PHE A 24 35.24 -29.55 -20.93
C PHE A 24 34.80 -30.45 -19.77
N PHE A 25 34.31 -31.66 -20.06
CA PHE A 25 34.43 -32.75 -19.09
C PHE A 25 34.91 -34.04 -19.76
N LYS A 26 36.12 -34.44 -19.35
CA LYS A 26 36.85 -35.63 -19.79
C LYS A 26 36.55 -36.74 -18.78
N PRO A 27 36.15 -37.96 -19.17
CA PRO A 27 35.85 -39.01 -18.21
C PRO A 27 37.15 -39.61 -17.67
N LYS A 28 37.17 -39.90 -16.37
CA LYS A 28 38.28 -40.54 -15.66
C LYS A 28 38.03 -42.05 -15.61
N GLU A 29 39.06 -42.80 -15.99
CA GLU A 29 39.10 -44.27 -16.05
C GLU A 29 38.87 -44.97 -14.70
N GLU A 30 38.12 -46.08 -14.82
CA GLU A 30 38.25 -47.40 -14.17
C GLU A 30 38.43 -47.51 -12.64
N ALA A 31 37.41 -48.07 -11.99
CA ALA A 31 37.60 -49.07 -10.95
C ALA A 31 36.52 -50.17 -11.07
N SER A 32 36.99 -51.41 -10.94
CA SER A 32 36.37 -52.70 -11.22
C SER A 32 35.02 -52.99 -10.57
N VAL A 33 34.08 -53.49 -11.39
CA VAL A 33 32.87 -54.23 -10.99
C VAL A 33 33.22 -55.70 -10.73
N SER A 34 32.83 -56.22 -9.57
CA SER A 34 32.68 -57.66 -9.35
C SER A 34 31.26 -58.08 -9.72
N ALA A 35 31.18 -59.08 -10.58
CA ALA A 35 29.97 -59.62 -11.19
C ALA A 35 28.91 -60.10 -10.19
N VAL A 36 27.65 -59.70 -10.42
CA VAL A 36 26.44 -60.50 -10.12
C VAL A 36 25.42 -60.26 -11.24
N ASP A 37 25.10 -61.36 -11.92
CA ASP A 37 23.92 -61.75 -12.70
C ASP A 37 23.21 -60.76 -13.64
N ALA A 38 23.42 -61.02 -14.93
CA ALA A 38 22.64 -60.53 -16.06
C ALA A 38 21.36 -61.36 -16.23
N GLU A 39 20.26 -60.90 -15.62
CA GLU A 39 18.92 -61.38 -15.93
C GLU A 39 17.88 -60.25 -15.75
N GLU A 40 18.18 -59.03 -16.20
CA GLU A 40 17.23 -57.90 -16.15
C GLU A 40 17.54 -56.81 -17.20
N VAL A 41 17.70 -57.18 -18.48
CA VAL A 41 17.96 -56.21 -19.56
C VAL A 41 16.92 -56.27 -20.69
N ASP A 42 15.86 -57.06 -20.54
CA ASP A 42 14.73 -57.13 -21.50
C ASP A 42 13.44 -56.47 -20.98
N ARG A 43 13.51 -55.64 -19.92
CA ARG A 43 12.35 -54.90 -19.36
C ARG A 43 12.40 -53.38 -19.52
N ILE A 44 13.47 -52.81 -20.07
CA ILE A 44 13.67 -51.35 -20.10
C ILE A 44 13.23 -50.71 -21.43
N SER A 45 12.76 -51.49 -22.42
CA SER A 45 12.26 -50.93 -23.69
C SER A 45 10.73 -50.95 -23.84
N GLU A 46 9.98 -51.26 -22.78
CA GLU A 46 8.50 -51.22 -22.76
C GLU A 46 7.92 -50.20 -21.75
N SER A 47 8.76 -49.46 -21.00
CA SER A 47 8.29 -48.54 -19.96
C SER A 47 8.22 -47.05 -20.37
N GLU A 48 8.69 -46.67 -21.56
CA GLU A 48 8.57 -45.28 -22.05
C GLU A 48 7.30 -45.03 -22.90
N GLU A 49 6.53 -46.07 -23.22
CA GLU A 49 5.28 -45.94 -24.01
C GLU A 49 4.00 -46.17 -23.19
N THR A 50 4.10 -46.38 -21.87
CA THR A 50 2.97 -46.60 -20.96
C THR A 50 2.58 -45.39 -20.09
N ALA A 51 3.34 -44.29 -20.11
CA ALA A 51 3.10 -43.12 -19.25
C ALA A 51 1.99 -42.16 -19.74
N LEU A 52 1.30 -42.46 -20.84
CA LEU A 52 0.29 -41.58 -21.46
C LEU A 52 -1.13 -42.18 -21.50
N ASN A 53 -1.39 -43.22 -20.69
CA ASN A 53 -2.69 -43.92 -20.66
C ASN A 53 -3.39 -43.88 -19.29
N ASN A 54 -2.95 -43.03 -18.37
CA ASN A 54 -3.71 -42.73 -17.16
C ASN A 54 -4.70 -41.61 -17.49
N ASN A 55 -5.99 -41.94 -17.48
CA ASN A 55 -7.09 -41.00 -17.64
C ASN A 55 -7.35 -40.20 -16.35
N ASP A 56 -6.34 -40.02 -15.51
CA ASP A 56 -6.51 -39.39 -14.21
C ASP A 56 -6.52 -37.87 -14.42
N TYR A 57 -7.51 -37.21 -13.83
CA TYR A 57 -7.75 -35.78 -14.02
C TYR A 57 -8.21 -35.14 -12.71
N ILE A 58 -7.95 -33.84 -12.59
CA ILE A 58 -8.48 -32.98 -11.54
C ILE A 58 -9.67 -32.22 -12.12
N THR A 59 -10.78 -32.16 -11.39
CA THR A 59 -11.92 -31.31 -11.78
C THR A 59 -11.70 -29.92 -11.24
N LEU A 60 -11.53 -28.93 -12.12
CA LEU A 60 -11.32 -27.54 -11.74
C LEU A 60 -12.63 -26.76 -11.90
N HIS A 61 -13.16 -26.25 -10.79
CA HIS A 61 -14.34 -25.40 -10.72
C HIS A 61 -13.94 -23.93 -10.63
N VAL A 62 -14.26 -23.14 -11.64
CA VAL A 62 -14.05 -21.68 -11.65
C VAL A 62 -15.12 -21.04 -10.76
N ILE A 63 -14.68 -20.46 -9.64
CA ILE A 63 -15.55 -19.81 -8.66
C ILE A 63 -15.87 -18.38 -9.10
N ASN A 64 -14.87 -17.67 -9.60
CA ASN A 64 -15.00 -16.31 -10.12
C ASN A 64 -14.02 -16.07 -11.28
N GLY A 65 -14.38 -15.16 -12.18
CA GLY A 65 -13.52 -14.70 -13.28
C GLY A 65 -13.28 -15.72 -14.39
N GLU A 66 -12.07 -15.72 -14.93
CA GLU A 66 -11.64 -16.59 -16.04
C GLU A 66 -10.36 -17.34 -15.67
N VAL A 67 -10.31 -18.63 -16.03
CA VAL A 67 -9.11 -19.46 -15.90
C VAL A 67 -8.56 -19.79 -17.28
N ILE A 68 -7.25 -19.70 -17.45
CA ILE A 68 -6.55 -20.15 -18.66
C ILE A 68 -5.84 -21.46 -18.35
N ILE A 69 -6.09 -22.48 -19.18
CA ILE A 69 -5.37 -23.76 -19.17
C ILE A 69 -4.38 -23.77 -20.33
N GLY A 70 -3.09 -23.86 -20.04
CA GLY A 70 -2.03 -24.14 -21.00
C GLY A 70 -1.88 -25.64 -21.21
N ARG A 71 -2.27 -26.15 -22.38
CA ARG A 71 -2.17 -27.58 -22.74
C ARG A 71 -1.49 -27.72 -24.10
N ASP A 72 -0.37 -28.44 -24.16
CA ASP A 72 0.38 -28.67 -25.41
C ASP A 72 0.72 -27.38 -26.20
N GLY A 73 0.97 -26.29 -25.48
CA GLY A 73 1.23 -24.96 -26.05
C GLY A 73 0.00 -24.23 -26.60
N GLN A 74 -1.21 -24.71 -26.32
CA GLN A 74 -2.48 -24.00 -26.57
C GLN A 74 -3.06 -23.46 -25.27
N GLU A 75 -3.69 -22.29 -25.35
CA GLU A 75 -4.42 -21.69 -24.23
C GLU A 75 -5.93 -21.95 -24.39
N ILE A 76 -6.55 -22.50 -23.34
CA ILE A 76 -7.99 -22.75 -23.26
C ILE A 76 -8.54 -21.87 -22.14
N THR A 77 -9.43 -20.93 -22.46
CA THR A 77 -10.10 -20.10 -21.44
C THR A 77 -11.42 -20.74 -21.02
N GLU A 78 -11.62 -20.92 -19.72
CA GLU A 78 -12.85 -21.46 -19.14
C GLU A 78 -13.37 -20.61 -17.98
N THR A 79 -14.69 -20.66 -17.81
CA THR A 79 -15.42 -19.86 -16.80
C THR A 79 -16.33 -20.68 -15.91
N ASN A 80 -16.36 -22.01 -16.08
CA ASN A 80 -17.22 -22.89 -15.28
C ASN A 80 -16.44 -24.08 -14.72
N GLU A 81 -16.32 -25.17 -15.48
CA GLU A 81 -15.72 -26.41 -15.01
C GLU A 81 -14.86 -27.00 -16.12
N ILE A 82 -13.65 -27.44 -15.79
CA ILE A 82 -12.72 -28.05 -16.74
C ILE A 82 -11.90 -29.17 -16.09
N GLN A 83 -11.61 -30.22 -16.86
CA GLN A 83 -10.70 -31.28 -16.44
C GLN A 83 -9.26 -30.89 -16.78
N VAL A 84 -8.40 -30.98 -15.77
CA VAL A 84 -6.96 -30.70 -15.84
C VAL A 84 -6.19 -32.02 -15.71
N TYR A 85 -5.20 -32.22 -16.57
CA TYR A 85 -4.38 -33.43 -16.64
C TYR A 85 -2.92 -33.11 -16.28
N ALA A 86 -2.11 -34.14 -16.05
CA ALA A 86 -0.66 -33.98 -15.91
C ALA A 86 -0.06 -33.32 -17.18
N GLY A 87 0.80 -32.33 -16.99
CA GLY A 87 1.39 -31.46 -18.01
C GLY A 87 0.61 -30.17 -18.28
N ASP A 88 -0.59 -29.99 -17.71
CA ASP A 88 -1.34 -28.76 -17.87
C ASP A 88 -0.87 -27.65 -16.91
N THR A 89 -0.81 -26.42 -17.41
CA THR A 89 -0.65 -25.21 -16.59
C THR A 89 -2.01 -24.55 -16.37
N VAL A 90 -2.33 -24.18 -15.14
CA VAL A 90 -3.55 -23.47 -14.74
C VAL A 90 -3.18 -22.05 -14.32
N ILE A 91 -3.78 -21.05 -14.96
CA ILE A 91 -3.52 -19.62 -14.71
C ILE A 91 -4.83 -18.91 -14.37
N THR A 92 -4.88 -18.26 -13.22
CA THR A 92 -5.98 -17.38 -12.79
C THR A 92 -5.57 -15.92 -13.03
N LYS A 93 -6.46 -15.12 -13.62
CA LYS A 93 -6.24 -13.67 -13.79
C LYS A 93 -6.65 -12.89 -12.54
N GLU A 94 -6.52 -11.57 -12.60
CA GLU A 94 -7.11 -10.63 -11.63
C GLU A 94 -8.60 -10.95 -11.39
N SER A 95 -9.01 -10.89 -10.12
CA SER A 95 -10.36 -11.22 -9.64
C SER A 95 -10.85 -12.63 -9.98
N SER A 96 -9.96 -13.55 -10.38
CA SER A 96 -10.33 -14.91 -10.76
C SER A 96 -9.92 -15.90 -9.68
N THR A 97 -10.75 -16.92 -9.43
CA THR A 97 -10.49 -17.94 -8.40
C THR A 97 -10.98 -19.27 -8.89
N ALA A 98 -10.21 -20.32 -8.65
CA ALA A 98 -10.55 -21.68 -9.07
C ALA A 98 -10.35 -22.67 -7.94
N LYS A 99 -11.24 -23.66 -7.84
CA LYS A 99 -11.15 -24.76 -6.89
C LYS A 99 -10.89 -26.06 -7.64
N GLY A 100 -9.75 -26.70 -7.39
CA GLY A 100 -9.45 -28.05 -7.86
C GLY A 100 -10.00 -29.08 -6.88
N GLU A 101 -10.73 -30.05 -7.41
CA GLU A 101 -11.23 -31.22 -6.69
C GLU A 101 -10.64 -32.48 -7.34
N MET A 102 -9.82 -33.20 -6.57
CA MET A 102 -9.25 -34.48 -6.99
C MET A 102 -10.19 -35.60 -6.59
N ASN A 103 -10.56 -35.62 -5.31
CA ASN A 103 -11.57 -36.48 -4.72
C ASN A 103 -12.32 -35.70 -3.62
N SER A 104 -13.23 -36.37 -2.91
CA SER A 104 -14.04 -35.73 -1.86
C SER A 104 -13.22 -35.12 -0.71
N ASP A 105 -11.98 -35.59 -0.55
CA ASP A 105 -11.15 -35.36 0.61
C ASP A 105 -9.82 -34.70 0.26
N GLU A 106 -9.52 -34.39 -1.00
CA GLU A 106 -8.32 -33.68 -1.46
C GLU A 106 -8.72 -32.59 -2.47
N MET A 107 -8.49 -31.33 -2.07
CA MET A 107 -8.88 -30.15 -2.82
C MET A 107 -7.79 -29.09 -2.71
N PHE A 108 -7.77 -28.16 -3.67
CA PHE A 108 -6.99 -26.93 -3.54
C PHE A 108 -7.76 -25.76 -4.15
N MET A 109 -7.43 -24.54 -3.75
CA MET A 109 -8.00 -23.32 -4.29
C MET A 109 -6.88 -22.40 -4.75
N ILE A 110 -6.95 -21.96 -5.99
CA ILE A 110 -6.01 -21.04 -6.63
C ILE A 110 -6.61 -19.64 -6.54
N ASP A 111 -5.89 -18.69 -5.94
CA ASP A 111 -6.30 -17.28 -5.86
C ASP A 111 -6.09 -16.56 -7.20
N GLU A 112 -6.37 -15.26 -7.28
CA GLU A 112 -6.09 -14.42 -8.43
C GLU A 112 -4.59 -14.32 -8.72
N ASN A 113 -4.24 -13.97 -9.96
CA ASN A 113 -2.87 -13.76 -10.41
C ASN A 113 -1.92 -14.93 -10.10
N SER A 114 -2.44 -16.15 -10.09
CA SER A 114 -1.72 -17.35 -9.67
C SER A 114 -1.51 -18.29 -10.85
N SER A 115 -0.44 -19.07 -10.80
CA SER A 115 -0.08 -20.03 -11.84
C SER A 115 0.49 -21.30 -11.23
N ILE A 116 -0.11 -22.44 -11.56
CA ILE A 116 0.37 -23.77 -11.18
C ILE A 116 0.47 -24.67 -12.40
N GLU A 117 1.37 -25.64 -12.35
CA GLU A 117 1.51 -26.71 -13.32
C GLU A 117 1.31 -28.04 -12.59
N ILE A 118 0.42 -28.89 -13.11
CA ILE A 118 0.23 -30.24 -12.57
C ILE A 118 1.26 -31.14 -13.25
N THR A 119 2.27 -31.63 -12.54
CA THR A 119 3.35 -32.42 -13.16
C THR A 119 3.04 -33.91 -13.19
N GLU A 120 2.40 -34.42 -12.14
CA GLU A 120 2.10 -35.84 -12.02
C GLU A 120 0.77 -36.06 -11.30
N ILE A 121 -0.01 -37.02 -11.80
CA ILE A 121 -1.21 -37.55 -11.15
C ILE A 121 -1.12 -39.08 -11.23
N ILE A 122 -1.05 -39.75 -10.08
CA ILE A 122 -1.07 -41.22 -9.99
C ILE A 122 -2.21 -41.61 -9.07
N ASP A 123 -3.27 -42.21 -9.61
CA ASP A 123 -4.32 -42.84 -8.80
C ASP A 123 -4.04 -44.36 -8.69
N ASP A 124 -3.63 -44.83 -7.51
CA ASP A 124 -3.36 -46.25 -7.26
C ASP A 124 -4.10 -46.80 -6.02
N GLU A 125 -3.95 -48.11 -5.73
CA GLU A 125 -4.63 -48.75 -4.59
C GLU A 125 -4.24 -48.16 -3.22
N LYS A 126 -3.19 -47.34 -3.14
CA LYS A 126 -2.70 -46.69 -1.91
C LYS A 126 -3.18 -45.25 -1.77
N GLY A 127 -3.77 -44.66 -2.81
CA GLY A 127 -4.27 -43.29 -2.81
C GLY A 127 -3.93 -42.55 -4.10
N VAL A 128 -4.31 -41.27 -4.14
CA VAL A 128 -3.94 -40.37 -5.23
C VAL A 128 -2.65 -39.66 -4.85
N GLN A 129 -1.61 -39.81 -5.66
CA GLN A 129 -0.38 -39.03 -5.56
C GLN A 129 -0.44 -37.89 -6.56
N ILE A 130 -0.18 -36.67 -6.09
CA ILE A 130 -0.09 -35.49 -6.95
C ILE A 130 1.23 -34.78 -6.72
N GLU A 131 1.86 -34.39 -7.82
CA GLU A 131 2.95 -33.43 -7.82
C GLU A 131 2.54 -32.20 -8.64
N MET A 132 2.82 -31.02 -8.11
CA MET A 132 2.56 -29.76 -8.79
C MET A 132 3.70 -28.76 -8.60
N ASN A 133 3.93 -27.94 -9.63
CA ASN A 133 4.81 -26.79 -9.54
C ASN A 133 3.97 -25.53 -9.39
N GLN A 134 4.22 -24.72 -8.37
CA GLN A 134 3.64 -23.38 -8.27
C GLN A 134 4.64 -22.34 -8.75
N HIS A 135 4.23 -21.53 -9.73
CA HIS A 135 5.09 -20.52 -10.33
C HIS A 135 4.92 -19.14 -9.68
N VAL A 136 3.67 -18.72 -9.45
CA VAL A 136 3.32 -17.42 -8.86
C VAL A 136 1.99 -17.50 -8.12
N GLY A 137 1.76 -16.54 -7.21
CA GLY A 137 0.47 -16.30 -6.57
C GLY A 137 0.23 -17.14 -5.32
N LEU A 138 -1.03 -17.26 -4.87
CA LEU A 138 -1.42 -17.93 -3.63
C LEU A 138 -2.29 -19.16 -3.92
N VAL A 139 -1.97 -20.28 -3.26
CA VAL A 139 -2.73 -21.52 -3.34
C VAL A 139 -3.05 -22.01 -1.93
N TYR A 140 -4.32 -22.33 -1.69
CA TYR A 140 -4.80 -22.95 -0.46
C TYR A 140 -5.06 -24.45 -0.69
N HIS A 141 -4.31 -25.29 -0.01
CA HIS A 141 -4.43 -26.75 -0.06
C HIS A 141 -5.31 -27.25 1.09
N MET A 142 -6.25 -28.14 0.78
CA MET A 142 -7.30 -28.61 1.69
C MET A 142 -7.45 -30.14 1.62
N GLY A 143 -7.56 -30.82 2.75
CA GLY A 143 -7.89 -32.24 2.80
C GLY A 143 -6.71 -33.21 2.97
N GLU A 144 -6.93 -34.53 2.99
CA GLU A 144 -5.97 -35.54 3.45
C GLU A 144 -4.81 -35.81 2.47
N HIS A 145 -3.80 -34.93 2.50
CA HIS A 145 -2.64 -34.96 1.61
C HIS A 145 -1.52 -35.92 2.07
N ASP A 146 -1.72 -37.23 1.94
CA ASP A 146 -0.70 -38.23 2.34
C ASP A 146 0.38 -38.50 1.27
N ALA A 147 0.09 -38.21 -0.01
CA ALA A 147 0.99 -38.41 -1.15
C ALA A 147 1.04 -37.17 -2.08
N TYR A 148 1.07 -36.00 -1.47
CA TYR A 148 1.00 -34.72 -2.17
C TYR A 148 2.36 -34.01 -2.13
N PHE A 149 2.77 -33.42 -3.25
CA PHE A 149 4.02 -32.68 -3.36
C PHE A 149 3.79 -31.35 -4.07
N VAL A 150 4.19 -30.25 -3.41
CA VAL A 150 4.18 -28.91 -4.01
C VAL A 150 5.62 -28.45 -4.18
N ASN A 151 6.04 -28.26 -5.42
CA ASN A 151 7.34 -27.73 -5.75
C ASN A 151 7.24 -26.24 -6.02
N ILE A 152 8.08 -25.46 -5.36
CA ILE A 152 8.21 -24.02 -5.56
C ILE A 152 9.68 -23.70 -5.73
N ASN A 153 10.07 -23.27 -6.93
CA ASN A 153 11.48 -23.10 -7.27
C ASN A 153 12.30 -24.38 -6.97
N ASP A 154 13.32 -24.29 -6.13
CA ASP A 154 14.15 -25.42 -5.69
C ASP A 154 13.69 -26.03 -4.36
N ILE A 155 12.43 -25.81 -3.95
CA ILE A 155 11.88 -26.26 -2.66
C ILE A 155 10.73 -27.22 -2.92
N GLN A 156 10.69 -28.33 -2.20
CA GLN A 156 9.59 -29.27 -2.18
C GLN A 156 8.90 -29.25 -0.82
N TYR A 157 7.60 -29.03 -0.84
CA TYR A 157 6.71 -29.18 0.31
C TYR A 157 6.00 -30.53 0.25
N GLN A 158 6.18 -31.31 1.31
CA GLN A 158 5.51 -32.57 1.54
C GLN A 158 4.61 -32.42 2.78
N PRO A 159 3.30 -32.14 2.59
CA PRO A 159 2.35 -32.19 3.68
C PRO A 159 2.25 -33.60 4.30
N ILE A 160 2.01 -33.59 5.60
CA ILE A 160 1.62 -34.70 6.46
C ILE A 160 0.45 -34.13 7.26
N GLY A 161 -0.67 -33.95 6.57
CA GLY A 161 -1.87 -33.30 7.08
C GLY A 161 -2.47 -32.25 6.14
N THR A 162 -3.58 -31.63 6.56
CA THR A 162 -4.64 -31.33 5.57
C THR A 162 -4.83 -29.89 5.10
N HIS A 163 -4.41 -28.88 5.85
CA HIS A 163 -4.68 -27.49 5.48
C HIS A 163 -3.45 -26.58 5.57
N PHE A 164 -3.00 -26.09 4.42
CA PHE A 164 -1.85 -25.18 4.32
C PHE A 164 -1.95 -24.27 3.10
N PHE A 165 -1.22 -23.17 3.13
CA PHE A 165 -1.15 -22.18 2.07
C PHE A 165 0.27 -22.09 1.55
N THR A 166 0.41 -21.92 0.25
CA THR A 166 1.69 -21.63 -0.40
C THR A 166 1.57 -20.36 -1.23
N SER A 167 2.56 -19.47 -1.10
CA SER A 167 2.60 -18.21 -1.83
C SER A 167 3.91 -18.06 -2.59
N VAL A 168 3.85 -17.36 -3.73
CA VAL A 168 5.04 -16.91 -4.47
C VAL A 168 4.80 -15.48 -4.93
N ASP A 169 5.59 -14.55 -4.41
CA ASP A 169 5.55 -13.16 -4.81
C ASP A 169 6.07 -13.01 -6.25
N PRO A 170 5.27 -12.46 -7.19
CA PRO A 170 5.65 -12.36 -8.60
C PRO A 170 6.75 -11.33 -8.88
N GLU A 171 6.96 -10.35 -7.99
CA GLU A 171 7.99 -9.31 -8.14
C GLU A 171 9.32 -9.76 -7.54
N THR A 172 9.28 -10.36 -6.35
CA THR A 172 10.49 -10.72 -5.60
C THR A 172 10.93 -12.16 -5.82
N GLY A 173 9.99 -13.05 -6.19
CA GLY A 173 10.21 -14.50 -6.24
C GLY A 173 10.29 -15.15 -4.85
N GLU A 174 9.98 -14.41 -3.79
CA GLU A 174 9.93 -14.92 -2.43
C GLU A 174 8.78 -15.92 -2.28
N SER A 175 9.08 -17.09 -1.73
CA SER A 175 8.08 -18.14 -1.53
C SER A 175 7.72 -18.26 -0.06
N GLY A 176 6.43 -18.29 0.23
CA GLY A 176 5.88 -18.52 1.57
C GLY A 176 5.17 -19.86 1.69
N LEU A 177 5.19 -20.42 2.88
CA LEU A 177 4.38 -21.55 3.32
C LEU A 177 3.73 -21.17 4.65
N PHE A 178 2.44 -21.41 4.82
CA PHE A 178 1.74 -21.27 6.08
C PHE A 178 0.91 -22.52 6.36
N VAL A 179 0.98 -23.05 7.59
CA VAL A 179 0.30 -24.30 7.95
C VAL A 179 -0.83 -24.00 8.94
N ALA A 180 -2.06 -24.31 8.55
CA ALA A 180 -3.25 -24.15 9.40
C ALA A 180 -3.56 -25.40 10.21
N SER A 181 -3.36 -26.58 9.62
CA SER A 181 -3.38 -27.86 10.32
C SER A 181 -2.42 -28.88 9.72
N GLY A 182 -2.10 -29.90 10.51
CA GLY A 182 -1.13 -30.92 10.12
C GLY A 182 0.32 -30.44 10.23
N ILE A 183 1.22 -31.13 9.54
CA ILE A 183 2.65 -30.77 9.48
C ILE A 183 3.06 -30.70 8.02
N VAL A 184 3.79 -29.66 7.61
CA VAL A 184 4.37 -29.62 6.26
C VAL A 184 5.88 -29.70 6.35
N ARG A 185 6.48 -30.67 5.64
CA ARG A 185 7.93 -30.78 5.49
C ARG A 185 8.39 -29.96 4.30
N SER A 186 9.24 -28.98 4.55
CA SER A 186 9.92 -28.23 3.49
C SER A 186 11.34 -28.76 3.32
N SER A 187 11.73 -29.10 2.09
CA SER A 187 13.08 -29.58 1.76
C SER A 187 13.61 -28.93 0.49
N PHE A 188 14.92 -28.73 0.38
CA PHE A 188 15.53 -28.21 -0.83
C PHE A 188 15.85 -29.35 -1.80
N ILE A 189 15.51 -29.20 -3.07
CA ILE A 189 15.92 -30.11 -4.14
C ILE A 189 17.34 -29.70 -4.57
N PRO A 190 18.35 -30.62 -4.58
CA PRO A 190 18.23 -32.08 -4.53
C PRO A 190 18.64 -32.72 -3.19
N GLU A 191 18.57 -32.01 -2.05
CA GLU A 191 18.90 -32.52 -0.71
C GLU A 191 17.64 -32.83 0.15
N PRO A 192 16.78 -33.81 -0.23
CA PRO A 192 15.51 -34.07 0.46
C PRO A 192 15.69 -34.52 1.92
N ASP A 193 16.86 -35.05 2.28
CA ASP A 193 17.20 -35.46 3.65
C ASP A 193 17.33 -34.28 4.62
N ARG A 194 17.46 -33.05 4.10
CA ARG A 194 17.45 -31.81 4.90
C ARG A 194 16.10 -31.15 4.76
N PHE A 195 15.25 -31.44 5.73
CA PHE A 195 13.93 -30.87 5.80
C PHE A 195 13.72 -30.07 7.09
N THR A 196 12.81 -29.11 7.00
CA THR A 196 12.29 -28.31 8.09
C THR A 196 10.81 -28.64 8.24
N ASN A 197 10.38 -29.03 9.43
CA ASN A 197 8.96 -29.23 9.74
C ASN A 197 8.32 -27.87 10.05
N VAL A 198 7.18 -27.57 9.44
CA VAL A 198 6.34 -26.41 9.73
C VAL A 198 5.05 -26.91 10.38
N LEU A 199 4.78 -26.44 11.59
CA LEU A 199 3.64 -26.85 12.43
C LEU A 199 2.44 -25.90 12.26
N PRO A 200 1.26 -26.25 12.79
CA PRO A 200 0.11 -25.37 12.76
C PRO A 200 0.40 -23.99 13.37
N SER A 201 -0.19 -22.95 12.79
CA SER A 201 0.04 -21.55 13.14
C SER A 201 1.48 -21.06 12.87
N GLN A 202 2.31 -21.83 12.16
CA GLN A 202 3.63 -21.41 11.71
C GLN A 202 3.65 -21.09 10.21
N GLN A 203 4.57 -20.20 9.85
CA GLN A 203 4.91 -19.83 8.49
C GLN A 203 6.39 -20.07 8.22
N LEU A 204 6.75 -20.27 6.96
CA LEU A 204 8.11 -20.35 6.48
C LEU A 204 8.20 -19.45 5.25
N SER A 205 9.03 -18.40 5.32
CA SER A 205 9.43 -17.66 4.13
C SER A 205 10.80 -18.15 3.66
N VAL A 206 10.94 -18.34 2.35
CA VAL A 206 12.20 -18.72 1.73
C VAL A 206 12.51 -17.74 0.60
N ASN A 207 13.60 -17.00 0.77
CA ASN A 207 14.18 -16.20 -0.29
C ASN A 207 15.17 -17.05 -1.09
N THR A 208 14.94 -17.20 -2.40
CA THR A 208 15.79 -18.01 -3.28
C THR A 208 17.25 -17.57 -3.30
N ASN A 209 17.55 -16.33 -2.92
CA ASN A 209 18.90 -15.79 -2.87
C ASN A 209 19.68 -16.20 -1.60
N ASP A 210 18.99 -16.61 -0.53
CA ASP A 210 19.62 -16.88 0.77
C ASP A 210 19.34 -18.34 1.22
N GLN A 211 19.97 -19.28 0.50
CA GLN A 211 19.76 -20.74 0.61
C GLN A 211 20.20 -21.37 1.95
N HIS A 212 20.50 -20.59 3.00
CA HIS A 212 21.21 -21.10 4.18
C HIS A 212 20.50 -20.89 5.53
N ASP A 213 19.33 -20.25 5.57
CA ASP A 213 18.70 -19.94 6.86
C ASP A 213 17.16 -19.94 6.83
N THR A 214 16.54 -21.07 6.47
CA THR A 214 15.07 -21.22 6.49
C THR A 214 14.61 -21.78 7.83
N HIS A 215 14.04 -20.91 8.66
CA HIS A 215 13.47 -21.29 9.95
C HIS A 215 11.97 -20.97 9.98
N PRO A 216 11.12 -21.87 10.49
CA PRO A 216 9.71 -21.57 10.70
C PRO A 216 9.55 -20.48 11.76
N GLY A 217 8.74 -19.47 11.46
CA GLY A 217 8.24 -18.49 12.42
C GLY A 217 6.74 -18.69 12.66
N ILE A 218 6.15 -17.96 13.59
CA ILE A 218 4.70 -17.80 13.72
C ILE A 218 4.22 -16.98 12.55
N ILE A 219 3.01 -17.31 12.11
CA ILE A 219 2.32 -16.52 11.12
C ILE A 219 2.29 -15.03 11.52
N THR A 220 2.82 -14.17 10.65
CA THR A 220 2.47 -12.76 10.59
C THR A 220 1.36 -12.63 9.56
N PRO A 221 0.07 -12.71 9.95
CA PRO A 221 -1.03 -12.93 9.01
C PRO A 221 -1.20 -11.78 8.06
N GLY A 222 -0.54 -10.66 8.33
CA GLY A 222 -0.52 -9.55 7.43
C GLY A 222 -0.19 -9.93 5.98
N GLU A 223 0.84 -10.74 5.77
CA GLU A 223 1.25 -11.15 4.41
C GLU A 223 0.28 -12.16 3.80
N LEU A 224 -0.23 -13.10 4.61
CA LEU A 224 -1.23 -14.07 4.15
C LEU A 224 -2.55 -13.39 3.78
N VAL A 225 -3.05 -12.52 4.66
CA VAL A 225 -4.30 -11.76 4.52
C VAL A 225 -4.21 -10.77 3.36
N MET A 226 -3.05 -10.16 3.13
CA MET A 226 -2.85 -9.26 1.98
C MET A 226 -3.10 -9.93 0.64
N ASN A 227 -2.82 -11.23 0.55
CA ASN A 227 -2.88 -11.98 -0.70
C ASN A 227 -4.11 -12.89 -0.79
N MET A 228 -4.91 -13.01 0.28
CA MET A 228 -6.07 -13.90 0.30
C MET A 228 -7.33 -13.14 -0.09
N ASN A 229 -8.02 -13.61 -1.12
CA ASN A 229 -9.31 -13.04 -1.50
C ASN A 229 -10.47 -13.53 -0.60
N ASN A 230 -11.63 -12.88 -0.72
CA ASN A 230 -12.81 -13.17 0.10
C ASN A 230 -13.34 -14.61 -0.08
N SER A 231 -13.20 -15.20 -1.26
CA SER A 231 -13.65 -16.58 -1.53
C SER A 231 -12.76 -17.59 -0.83
N MET A 232 -11.44 -17.36 -0.84
CA MET A 232 -10.46 -18.18 -0.15
C MET A 232 -10.59 -18.05 1.36
N LEU A 233 -10.81 -16.84 1.88
CA LEU A 233 -11.08 -16.61 3.30
C LEU A 233 -12.37 -17.31 3.75
N ALA A 234 -13.45 -17.21 2.96
CA ALA A 234 -14.68 -17.92 3.25
C ALA A 234 -14.46 -19.45 3.26
N SER A 235 -13.77 -19.99 2.26
CA SER A 235 -13.42 -21.41 2.19
C SER A 235 -12.54 -21.83 3.38
N PHE A 236 -11.62 -20.99 3.83
CA PHE A 236 -10.79 -21.24 5.00
C PHE A 236 -11.64 -21.36 6.27
N ILE A 237 -12.57 -20.41 6.49
CA ILE A 237 -13.50 -20.42 7.63
C ILE A 237 -14.43 -21.64 7.57
N GLU A 238 -14.95 -21.99 6.39
CA GLU A 238 -15.83 -23.17 6.21
C GLU A 238 -15.13 -24.49 6.59
N ASN A 239 -13.80 -24.56 6.47
CA ASN A 239 -13.02 -25.73 6.83
C ASN A 239 -12.57 -25.76 8.30
N LYS A 240 -12.94 -24.77 9.13
CA LYS A 240 -12.47 -24.65 10.52
C LYS A 240 -12.67 -25.93 11.34
N MET A 241 -13.83 -26.58 11.22
CA MET A 241 -14.11 -27.80 11.98
C MET A 241 -13.12 -28.94 11.68
N LYS A 242 -12.76 -29.12 10.40
CA LYS A 242 -11.78 -30.16 9.99
C LYS A 242 -10.38 -29.82 10.49
N ILE A 243 -10.02 -28.54 10.37
CA ILE A 243 -8.74 -28.00 10.85
C ILE A 243 -8.59 -28.17 12.36
N ASP A 244 -9.64 -27.86 13.13
CA ASP A 244 -9.64 -28.03 14.59
C ASP A 244 -9.49 -29.51 14.97
N GLU A 245 -10.25 -30.42 14.32
CA GLU A 245 -10.20 -31.87 14.59
C GLU A 245 -8.81 -32.46 14.32
N GLU A 246 -8.18 -32.04 13.21
CA GLU A 246 -6.82 -32.46 12.89
C GLU A 246 -5.79 -31.89 13.88
N ASN A 247 -5.92 -30.61 14.23
CA ASN A 247 -5.03 -29.97 15.21
C ASN A 247 -5.16 -30.61 16.59
N GLU A 248 -6.37 -30.92 17.05
CA GLU A 248 -6.59 -31.67 18.29
C GLU A 248 -5.91 -33.04 18.23
N SER A 249 -6.05 -33.76 17.12
CA SER A 249 -5.43 -35.08 16.92
C SER A 249 -3.89 -35.00 16.93
N LEU A 250 -3.31 -33.98 16.29
CA LEU A 250 -1.87 -33.72 16.31
C LEU A 250 -1.39 -33.36 17.71
N LEU A 251 -2.09 -32.48 18.41
CA LEU A 251 -1.76 -32.08 19.78
C LEU A 251 -1.83 -33.28 20.74
N GLU A 252 -2.80 -34.18 20.59
CA GLU A 252 -2.88 -35.43 21.35
C GLU A 252 -1.70 -36.37 21.05
N LEU A 253 -1.31 -36.49 19.78
CA LEU A 253 -0.15 -37.28 19.36
C LEU A 253 1.15 -36.74 19.97
N LEU A 254 1.38 -35.42 19.85
CA LEU A 254 2.54 -34.74 20.42
C LEU A 254 2.53 -34.84 21.95
N ASN A 255 1.37 -34.73 22.58
CA ASN A 255 1.24 -34.85 24.03
C ASN A 255 1.60 -36.26 24.52
N SER A 256 1.12 -37.29 23.82
CA SER A 256 1.33 -38.70 24.16
C SER A 256 2.73 -39.24 23.84
N SER A 257 3.46 -38.59 22.92
CA SER A 257 4.78 -39.02 22.46
C SER A 257 5.84 -37.92 22.62
N PRO A 258 6.42 -37.74 23.83
CA PRO A 258 7.45 -36.73 24.09
C PRO A 258 8.67 -36.81 23.18
N ASP A 259 9.06 -38.01 22.73
CA ASP A 259 10.18 -38.21 21.81
C ASP A 259 9.92 -37.54 20.45
N MET A 260 8.67 -37.51 19.97
CA MET A 260 8.30 -36.82 18.73
C MET A 260 8.40 -35.30 18.85
N ARG A 261 8.15 -34.74 20.04
CA ARG A 261 8.21 -33.28 20.24
C ARG A 261 9.57 -32.70 19.85
N GLY A 262 10.64 -33.39 20.18
CA GLY A 262 12.00 -32.99 19.83
C GLY A 262 12.27 -32.99 18.31
N GLU A 263 11.65 -33.91 17.56
CA GLU A 263 11.76 -33.95 16.09
C GLU A 263 11.05 -32.78 15.41
N TYR A 264 10.07 -32.18 16.10
CA TYR A 264 9.28 -31.03 15.65
C TYR A 264 9.73 -29.70 16.28
N GLY A 265 10.87 -29.68 16.98
CA GLY A 265 11.41 -28.45 17.59
C GLY A 265 10.64 -27.95 18.81
N LEU A 266 9.72 -28.75 19.37
CA LEU A 266 9.01 -28.44 20.62
C LEU A 266 9.87 -28.91 21.80
N THR A 267 10.49 -27.97 22.49
CA THR A 267 11.53 -28.28 23.50
C THR A 267 10.97 -28.41 24.91
N SER A 268 9.75 -27.92 25.14
CA SER A 268 9.11 -27.86 26.46
C SER A 268 7.61 -28.18 26.40
N ASP A 269 7.01 -28.46 27.56
CA ASP A 269 5.54 -28.52 27.70
C ASP A 269 4.90 -27.16 27.41
N GLU A 270 5.61 -26.06 27.72
CA GLU A 270 5.18 -24.69 27.44
C GLU A 270 5.07 -24.42 25.94
N ASP A 271 5.99 -24.94 25.12
CA ASP A 271 5.90 -24.83 23.65
C ASP A 271 4.64 -25.53 23.11
N LEU A 272 4.25 -26.66 23.72
CA LEU A 272 3.03 -27.38 23.34
C LEU A 272 1.77 -26.61 23.76
N ASP A 273 1.76 -26.01 24.95
CA ASP A 273 0.67 -25.17 25.42
C ASP A 273 0.51 -23.92 24.53
N LYS A 274 1.62 -23.29 24.12
CA LYS A 274 1.63 -22.17 23.16
C LYS A 274 1.13 -22.58 21.79
N LEU A 275 1.58 -23.72 21.27
CA LEU A 275 1.08 -24.24 19.99
C LEU A 275 -0.44 -24.44 20.05
N LYS A 276 -0.95 -25.04 21.12
CA LYS A 276 -2.39 -25.23 21.35
C LYS A 276 -3.14 -23.91 21.45
N GLU A 277 -2.60 -22.92 22.15
CA GLU A 277 -3.21 -21.60 22.24
C GLU A 277 -3.23 -20.90 20.87
N ASN A 278 -2.13 -20.98 20.13
CA ASN A 278 -2.01 -20.37 18.81
C ASN A 278 -2.95 -21.00 17.79
N THR A 279 -3.15 -22.32 17.82
CA THR A 279 -4.12 -22.99 16.93
C THR A 279 -5.55 -22.59 17.27
N ASN A 280 -5.87 -22.46 18.55
CA ASN A 280 -7.22 -22.09 19.00
C ASN A 280 -7.60 -20.64 18.66
N LYS A 281 -6.61 -19.75 18.55
CA LYS A 281 -6.82 -18.31 18.25
C LYS A 281 -6.61 -17.95 16.78
N LEU A 282 -6.23 -18.92 15.94
CA LEU A 282 -5.75 -18.66 14.57
C LEU A 282 -6.80 -17.95 13.72
N TYR A 283 -8.06 -18.39 13.81
CA TYR A 283 -9.16 -17.86 13.00
C TYR A 283 -9.56 -16.47 13.42
N GLU A 284 -9.71 -16.25 14.73
CA GLU A 284 -10.00 -14.93 15.26
C GLU A 284 -8.90 -13.95 14.85
N TYR A 285 -7.63 -14.40 14.88
CA TYR A 285 -6.50 -13.57 14.50
C TYR A 285 -6.49 -13.22 13.00
N ILE A 286 -6.72 -14.19 12.12
CA ILE A 286 -6.79 -13.95 10.66
C ILE A 286 -7.96 -13.01 10.33
N LEU A 287 -9.13 -13.20 10.95
CA LEU A 287 -10.29 -12.32 10.77
C LEU A 287 -10.02 -10.89 11.26
N ASP A 288 -9.48 -10.74 12.46
CA ASP A 288 -9.10 -9.43 13.02
C ASP A 288 -8.09 -8.70 12.11
N GLN A 289 -7.08 -9.39 11.59
CA GLN A 289 -6.12 -8.81 10.65
C GLN A 289 -6.77 -8.43 9.31
N SER A 290 -7.73 -9.22 8.83
CA SER A 290 -8.49 -8.94 7.60
C SER A 290 -9.34 -7.66 7.73
N ILE A 291 -9.97 -7.46 8.89
CA ILE A 291 -10.74 -6.25 9.21
C ILE A 291 -9.82 -5.04 9.35
N LYS A 292 -8.75 -5.14 10.14
CA LYS A 292 -7.81 -4.03 10.39
C LYS A 292 -7.14 -3.50 9.12
N ARG A 293 -6.97 -4.36 8.12
CA ARG A 293 -6.37 -4.02 6.81
C ARG A 293 -7.39 -3.61 5.75
N GLY A 294 -8.69 -3.70 6.06
CA GLY A 294 -9.76 -3.30 5.15
C GLY A 294 -10.01 -4.27 3.99
N HIS A 295 -9.56 -5.53 4.08
CA HIS A 295 -9.89 -6.56 3.07
C HIS A 295 -11.35 -6.97 3.15
N ILE A 296 -11.88 -7.04 4.38
CA ILE A 296 -13.30 -7.25 4.67
C ILE A 296 -13.76 -6.21 5.69
N THR A 297 -15.03 -5.86 5.61
CA THR A 297 -15.68 -5.02 6.63
C THR A 297 -15.98 -5.83 7.89
N GLN A 298 -16.20 -5.14 9.02
CA GLN A 298 -16.64 -5.77 10.27
C GLN A 298 -17.95 -6.54 10.05
N GLU A 299 -18.86 -6.01 9.24
CA GLU A 299 -20.14 -6.62 8.91
C GLU A 299 -19.99 -7.90 8.08
N GLU A 300 -19.09 -7.92 7.09
CA GLU A 300 -18.79 -9.12 6.29
C GLU A 300 -18.12 -10.20 7.12
N ALA A 301 -17.15 -9.83 7.98
CA ALA A 301 -16.52 -10.75 8.91
C ALA A 301 -17.56 -11.38 9.85
N GLN A 302 -18.44 -10.55 10.43
CA GLN A 302 -19.52 -11.03 11.29
C GLN A 302 -20.50 -11.94 10.54
N PHE A 303 -20.80 -11.63 9.27
CA PHE A 303 -21.65 -12.48 8.44
C PHE A 303 -21.04 -13.87 8.20
N LEU A 304 -19.75 -13.94 7.89
CA LEU A 304 -19.03 -15.22 7.72
C LEU A 304 -19.01 -16.02 9.03
N VAL A 305 -18.73 -15.35 10.15
CA VAL A 305 -18.74 -15.94 11.50
C VAL A 305 -20.13 -16.46 11.86
N ASP A 306 -21.18 -15.68 11.62
CA ASP A 306 -22.57 -16.08 11.90
C ASP A 306 -22.98 -17.27 11.02
N GLN A 307 -22.63 -17.24 9.73
CA GLN A 307 -22.91 -18.34 8.81
C GLN A 307 -22.26 -19.64 9.31
N PHE A 308 -20.98 -19.59 9.69
CA PHE A 308 -20.25 -20.73 10.22
C PHE A 308 -20.81 -21.19 11.59
N ASN A 309 -20.97 -20.29 12.56
CA ASN A 309 -21.44 -20.61 13.90
C ASN A 309 -22.86 -21.20 13.92
N ASN A 310 -23.68 -20.93 12.89
CA ASN A 310 -24.99 -21.55 12.69
C ASN A 310 -24.91 -23.00 12.18
N MET A 311 -23.79 -23.40 11.56
CA MET A 311 -23.54 -24.78 11.10
C MET A 311 -22.93 -25.66 12.20
N VAL A 312 -22.31 -25.05 13.22
CA VAL A 312 -21.63 -25.78 14.31
C VAL A 312 -22.56 -26.02 15.49
N GLU A 313 -22.74 -27.30 15.87
CA GLU A 313 -23.54 -27.70 17.03
C GLU A 313 -22.78 -27.55 18.37
N ASP A 314 -21.44 -27.69 18.37
CA ASP A 314 -20.60 -27.59 19.57
C ASP A 314 -20.13 -26.14 19.80
N ASP A 315 -20.45 -25.58 20.96
CA ASP A 315 -20.02 -24.23 21.35
C ASP A 315 -18.48 -24.07 21.34
N ARG A 316 -17.70 -25.17 21.45
CA ARG A 316 -16.22 -25.13 21.42
C ARG A 316 -15.64 -24.83 20.04
N GLY A 317 -16.36 -25.15 18.97
CA GLY A 317 -15.90 -24.89 17.60
C GLY A 317 -16.24 -23.49 17.11
N ARG A 318 -17.02 -22.72 17.87
CA ARG A 318 -17.50 -21.40 17.44
C ARG A 318 -16.40 -20.33 17.47
N ILE A 319 -16.46 -19.44 16.49
CA ILE A 319 -15.58 -18.28 16.39
C ILE A 319 -16.15 -17.13 17.23
N ASP A 320 -15.31 -16.49 18.03
CA ASP A 320 -15.68 -15.34 18.90
C ASP A 320 -14.76 -14.14 18.68
N MET A 321 -15.24 -13.14 17.93
CA MET A 321 -14.47 -11.93 17.61
C MET A 321 -14.43 -10.88 18.72
N SER A 322 -14.98 -11.14 19.91
CA SER A 322 -15.07 -10.13 20.98
C SER A 322 -13.84 -10.05 21.90
N LYS A 323 -12.84 -10.91 21.69
CA LYS A 323 -11.68 -11.07 22.57
C LYS A 323 -10.45 -10.38 22.01
N ASP A 324 -9.57 -9.92 22.88
CA ASP A 324 -8.23 -9.48 22.52
C ASP A 324 -7.42 -10.71 22.04
N ILE A 325 -6.87 -10.63 20.83
CA ILE A 325 -6.26 -11.77 20.14
C ILE A 325 -4.77 -11.49 19.91
N MET A 326 -3.93 -12.20 20.66
CA MET A 326 -2.49 -12.28 20.41
C MET A 326 -2.05 -13.73 20.33
N LEU A 327 -1.20 -14.04 19.34
CA LEU A 327 -0.45 -15.29 19.24
C LEU A 327 0.89 -15.16 20.00
N HIS A 328 1.41 -16.29 20.49
CA HIS A 328 2.61 -16.35 21.31
C HIS A 328 3.74 -17.11 20.63
N PRO A 329 4.90 -16.48 20.33
CA PRO A 329 6.11 -17.11 19.81
C PRO A 329 6.58 -18.32 20.61
N LEU A 330 7.03 -19.38 19.91
CA LEU A 330 7.70 -20.52 20.54
C LEU A 330 9.09 -20.10 21.04
N GLU A 331 9.66 -20.81 22.02
CA GLU A 331 10.93 -20.37 22.64
C GLU A 331 12.11 -20.36 21.65
N LEU A 332 12.19 -21.36 20.78
CA LEU A 332 13.20 -21.42 19.71
C LEU A 332 13.08 -20.27 18.71
N GLU A 333 11.86 -19.81 18.48
CA GLU A 333 11.52 -18.79 17.51
C GLU A 333 11.91 -17.39 17.98
N ASN A 334 11.65 -17.06 19.26
CA ASN A 334 12.12 -15.81 19.86
C ASN A 334 13.63 -15.63 19.70
N GLN A 335 14.40 -16.70 19.92
CA GLN A 335 15.86 -16.68 19.77
C GLN A 335 16.33 -16.51 18.31
N LEU A 336 15.48 -16.82 17.34
CA LEU A 336 15.76 -16.67 15.92
C LEU A 336 15.35 -15.28 15.42
N PHE A 337 14.19 -14.79 15.86
CA PHE A 337 13.70 -13.45 15.58
C PHE A 337 14.68 -12.38 16.08
N ASP A 338 15.17 -12.51 17.33
CA ASP A 338 16.19 -11.60 17.88
C ASP A 338 17.46 -11.58 17.00
N ARG A 339 17.90 -12.76 16.51
CA ARG A 339 19.07 -12.87 15.62
C ARG A 339 18.84 -12.31 14.22
N GLN A 340 17.61 -12.36 13.71
CA GLN A 340 17.25 -11.75 12.43
C GLN A 340 17.16 -10.22 12.56
N GLN A 341 16.55 -9.70 13.63
CA GLN A 341 16.53 -8.27 13.90
C GLN A 341 17.94 -7.69 14.06
N GLU A 342 18.83 -8.37 14.80
CA GLU A 342 20.23 -7.97 14.93
C GLU A 342 20.94 -7.91 13.56
N ARG A 343 20.71 -8.91 12.68
CA ARG A 343 21.27 -8.93 11.32
C ARG A 343 20.72 -7.81 10.43
N ALA A 344 19.40 -7.61 10.43
CA ALA A 344 18.76 -6.56 9.66
C ALA A 344 19.22 -5.16 10.10
N GLU A 345 19.41 -4.94 11.41
CA GLU A 345 19.94 -3.69 11.93
C GLU A 345 21.41 -3.49 11.51
N GLU A 346 22.23 -4.54 11.52
CA GLU A 346 23.60 -4.48 11.00
C GLU A 346 23.65 -4.14 9.51
N GLU A 347 22.78 -4.73 8.70
CA GLU A 347 22.72 -4.46 7.26
C GLU A 347 22.23 -3.05 6.96
N ARG A 348 21.19 -2.57 7.67
CA ARG A 348 20.75 -1.17 7.57
C ARG A 348 21.88 -0.20 7.91
N LYS A 349 22.66 -0.48 8.96
CA LYS A 349 23.85 0.32 9.31
C LYS A 349 24.90 0.31 8.19
N ARG A 350 25.18 -0.85 7.58
CA ARG A 350 26.13 -0.95 6.45
C ARG A 350 25.65 -0.20 5.21
N ALA A 351 24.38 -0.33 4.85
CA ALA A 351 23.78 0.35 3.72
C ALA A 351 23.76 1.88 3.91
N GLU A 352 23.48 2.35 5.13
CA GLU A 352 23.53 3.77 5.46
C GLU A 352 24.96 4.34 5.39
N GLU A 353 25.94 3.59 5.89
CA GLU A 353 27.36 3.96 5.75
C GLU A 353 27.81 4.04 4.28
N GLU A 354 27.35 3.10 3.45
CA GLU A 354 27.67 3.07 2.02
C GLU A 354 27.01 4.24 1.28
N ARG A 355 25.73 4.55 1.57
CA ARG A 355 25.03 5.74 1.05
C ARG A 355 25.77 7.03 1.42
N LYS A 356 26.18 7.18 2.68
CA LYS A 356 26.96 8.35 3.15
C LYS A 356 28.30 8.48 2.41
N ARG A 357 28.99 7.37 2.13
CA ARG A 357 30.23 7.37 1.34
C ARG A 357 29.99 7.75 -0.12
N ALA A 358 28.94 7.21 -0.74
CA ALA A 358 28.57 7.53 -2.12
C ALA A 358 28.19 9.01 -2.27
N GLU A 359 27.41 9.55 -1.33
CA GLU A 359 27.03 10.96 -1.31
C GLU A 359 28.24 11.89 -1.14
N GLN A 360 29.17 11.57 -0.23
CA GLN A 360 30.42 12.32 -0.08
C GLN A 360 31.26 12.31 -1.35
N GLN A 361 31.32 11.19 -2.08
CA GLN A 361 32.02 11.12 -3.36
C GLN A 361 31.34 11.99 -4.42
N ARG A 362 30.00 11.95 -4.54
CA ARG A 362 29.27 12.80 -5.48
C ARG A 362 29.49 14.29 -5.20
N LEU A 363 29.43 14.70 -3.93
CA LEU A 363 29.74 16.07 -3.51
C LEU A 363 31.18 16.48 -3.86
N GLN A 364 32.16 15.57 -3.73
CA GLN A 364 33.54 15.87 -4.14
C GLN A 364 33.68 16.03 -5.66
N GLU A 365 33.03 15.17 -6.45
CA GLU A 365 33.04 15.26 -7.91
C GLU A 365 32.33 16.53 -8.42
N GLU A 366 31.21 16.89 -7.81
CA GLU A 366 30.47 18.11 -8.14
C GLU A 366 31.30 19.36 -7.82
N ASN A 367 31.92 19.41 -6.64
CA ASN A 367 32.83 20.50 -6.27
C ASN A 367 34.02 20.62 -7.25
N GLN A 368 34.59 19.49 -7.69
CA GLN A 368 35.65 19.52 -8.71
C GLN A 368 35.16 20.06 -10.05
N ARG A 369 33.95 19.67 -10.50
CA ARG A 369 33.34 20.21 -11.72
C ARG A 369 33.10 21.71 -11.63
N ILE A 370 32.58 22.21 -10.51
CA ILE A 370 32.36 23.64 -10.28
C ILE A 370 33.69 24.42 -10.30
N ILE A 371 34.73 23.90 -9.65
CA ILE A 371 36.07 24.50 -9.68
C ILE A 371 36.60 24.60 -11.11
N GLU A 372 36.41 23.58 -11.93
CA GLU A 372 36.88 23.57 -13.32
C GLU A 372 36.08 24.56 -14.20
N GLN A 373 34.76 24.66 -13.99
CA GLN A 373 33.93 25.69 -14.65
C GLN A 373 34.35 27.11 -14.27
N ILE A 374 34.67 27.35 -12.99
CA ILE A 374 35.17 28.65 -12.53
C ILE A 374 36.51 28.98 -13.20
N LYS A 375 37.45 28.03 -13.29
CA LYS A 375 38.72 28.25 -14.01
C LYS A 375 38.49 28.61 -15.47
N GLN A 376 37.61 27.89 -16.16
CA GLN A 376 37.29 28.17 -17.57
C GLN A 376 36.68 29.58 -17.74
N ARG A 377 35.74 29.97 -16.88
CA ARG A 377 35.17 31.33 -16.90
C ARG A 377 36.21 32.40 -16.60
N VAL A 378 37.10 32.18 -15.63
CA VAL A 378 38.19 33.13 -15.32
C VAL A 378 39.11 33.30 -16.52
N GLU A 379 39.43 32.23 -17.25
CA GLU A 379 40.32 32.32 -18.41
C GLU A 379 39.63 32.99 -19.61
N GLN A 380 38.35 32.70 -19.85
CA GLN A 380 37.53 33.43 -20.83
C GLN A 380 37.44 34.92 -20.49
N GLN A 381 37.19 35.26 -19.23
CA GLN A 381 37.12 36.64 -18.76
C GLN A 381 38.45 37.38 -18.95
N LYS A 382 39.59 36.71 -18.71
CA LYS A 382 40.92 37.31 -18.96
C LYS A 382 41.13 37.59 -20.45
N GLU A 383 40.72 36.67 -21.31
CA GLU A 383 40.85 36.83 -22.75
C GLU A 383 39.95 37.95 -23.27
N GLU A 384 38.72 38.04 -22.79
CA GLU A 384 37.81 39.15 -23.08
C GLU A 384 38.36 40.49 -22.58
N ASN A 385 38.89 40.53 -21.36
CA ASN A 385 39.52 41.73 -20.81
C ASN A 385 40.75 42.16 -21.63
N ARG A 386 41.55 41.20 -22.10
CA ARG A 386 42.70 41.46 -23.00
C ARG A 386 42.22 42.07 -24.32
N LEU A 387 41.22 41.46 -24.95
CA LEU A 387 40.66 41.93 -26.22
C LEU A 387 40.01 43.33 -26.07
N GLN A 388 39.34 43.59 -24.96
CA GLN A 388 38.79 44.91 -24.65
C GLN A 388 39.89 45.96 -24.45
N GLN A 389 40.97 45.62 -23.76
CA GLN A 389 42.12 46.51 -23.59
C GLN A 389 42.80 46.82 -24.93
N GLU A 390 42.95 45.83 -25.81
CA GLU A 390 43.50 46.03 -27.16
C GLU A 390 42.59 46.94 -28.00
N ARG A 391 41.27 46.69 -28.03
CA ARG A 391 40.31 47.55 -28.75
C ARG A 391 40.29 48.98 -28.22
N ALA A 392 40.35 49.15 -26.89
CA ALA A 392 40.40 50.46 -26.26
C ALA A 392 41.71 51.19 -26.59
N ALA A 393 42.84 50.47 -26.66
CA ALA A 393 44.13 51.03 -27.07
C ALA A 393 44.13 51.45 -28.54
N GLU A 394 43.60 50.62 -29.45
CA GLU A 394 43.46 50.95 -30.87
C GLU A 394 42.55 52.17 -31.09
N GLU A 395 41.44 52.25 -30.36
CA GLU A 395 40.52 53.39 -30.46
C GLU A 395 41.14 54.68 -29.89
N ALA A 396 41.89 54.57 -28.80
CA ALA A 396 42.66 55.67 -28.24
C ALA A 396 43.76 56.15 -29.20
N GLU A 397 44.47 55.22 -29.86
CA GLU A 397 45.47 55.54 -30.87
C GLU A 397 44.83 56.23 -32.09
N ARG A 398 43.67 55.74 -32.55
CA ARG A 398 42.94 56.36 -33.66
C ARG A 398 42.50 57.78 -33.32
N LYS A 399 41.92 58.00 -32.12
CA LYS A 399 41.52 59.33 -31.65
C LYS A 399 42.73 60.26 -31.47
N TYR A 400 43.86 59.74 -31.00
CA TYR A 400 45.09 60.50 -30.89
C TYR A 400 45.61 60.94 -32.27
N LEU A 401 45.62 60.02 -33.25
CA LEU A 401 46.02 60.31 -34.63
C LEU A 401 45.11 61.33 -35.33
N GLU A 402 43.81 61.36 -34.98
CA GLU A 402 42.86 62.35 -35.50
C GLU A 402 43.03 63.74 -34.88
N GLN A 403 43.56 63.84 -33.66
CA GLN A 403 43.82 65.10 -32.96
C GLN A 403 45.16 65.76 -33.33
N LEU A 404 46.09 65.01 -33.94
CA LEU A 404 47.38 65.55 -34.37
C LEU A 404 47.23 66.43 -35.62
N SER A 405 47.92 67.57 -35.63
CA SER A 405 48.00 68.43 -36.81
C SER A 405 48.74 67.72 -37.95
N ARG A 406 48.52 68.15 -39.19
CA ARG A 406 49.07 67.49 -40.40
C ARG A 406 50.60 67.37 -40.36
N GLU A 407 51.30 68.35 -39.79
CA GLU A 407 52.77 68.33 -39.62
C GLU A 407 53.24 67.38 -38.50
N GLU A 408 52.43 67.18 -37.46
CA GLU A 408 52.73 66.25 -36.37
C GLU A 408 52.45 64.80 -36.77
N ARG A 409 51.41 64.57 -37.57
CA ARG A 409 51.06 63.25 -38.13
C ARG A 409 52.17 62.71 -39.04
N GLU A 410 52.72 63.55 -39.90
CA GLU A 410 53.89 63.22 -40.74
C GLU A 410 55.19 63.04 -39.94
N ARG A 411 55.30 63.62 -38.73
CA ARG A 411 56.43 63.37 -37.82
C ARG A 411 56.29 62.03 -37.09
N LEU A 412 55.07 61.67 -36.70
CA LEU A 412 54.76 60.41 -36.04
C LEU A 412 54.96 59.21 -36.98
N GLU A 413 54.45 59.30 -38.22
CA GLU A 413 54.66 58.27 -39.25
C GLU A 413 56.15 58.08 -39.58
N ARG A 414 56.91 59.18 -39.72
CA ARG A 414 58.38 59.11 -39.88
C ARG A 414 59.11 58.52 -38.67
N ASN A 415 58.55 58.63 -37.46
CA ASN A 415 59.11 58.01 -36.26
C ASN A 415 58.74 56.53 -36.14
N GLN A 416 57.53 56.13 -36.55
CA GLN A 416 57.09 54.73 -36.62
C GLN A 416 57.84 53.95 -37.72
N GLU A 417 58.08 54.55 -38.88
CA GLU A 417 58.92 53.95 -39.93
C GLU A 417 60.36 53.78 -39.48
N LYS A 418 60.93 54.76 -38.77
CA LYS A 418 62.28 54.65 -38.17
C LYS A 418 62.36 53.65 -37.01
N ALA A 419 61.24 53.34 -36.35
CA ALA A 419 61.17 52.31 -35.31
C ALA A 419 61.04 50.89 -35.89
N ARG A 420 60.44 50.74 -37.08
CA ARG A 420 60.36 49.47 -37.82
C ARG A 420 61.68 49.10 -38.53
N GLU A 421 62.61 50.04 -38.71
CA GLU A 421 63.95 49.78 -39.25
C GLU A 421 65.01 49.53 -38.16
N LYS A 422 65.04 48.32 -37.57
CA LYS A 422 66.26 47.71 -36.98
C LYS A 422 66.24 46.17 -37.16
N PRO A 423 67.35 45.54 -37.60
CA PRO A 423 67.40 44.15 -38.12
C PRO A 423 67.63 43.11 -37.01
N SER A 424 67.22 41.83 -37.09
CA SER A 424 67.94 40.69 -37.72
C SER A 424 67.13 39.37 -37.45
N GLN A 425 66.72 38.52 -38.39
CA GLN A 425 67.45 37.42 -39.12
C GLN A 425 67.53 36.04 -38.36
N PRO A 426 67.79 34.86 -39.00
CA PRO A 426 66.79 33.90 -39.56
C PRO A 426 67.02 32.38 -39.23
N GLU A 427 66.07 31.47 -39.56
CA GLU A 427 66.32 30.02 -39.86
C GLU A 427 65.11 29.41 -40.64
N ILE A 428 65.13 29.19 -41.98
CA ILE A 428 65.54 28.02 -42.83
C ILE A 428 64.76 26.71 -42.47
N VAL A 429 63.98 25.95 -43.30
CA VAL A 429 64.20 25.23 -44.60
C VAL A 429 62.86 24.88 -45.35
N ARG A 430 62.96 24.66 -46.68
CA ARG A 430 62.01 24.47 -47.84
C ARG A 430 61.34 23.05 -47.96
N PRO A 431 60.68 22.54 -49.08
CA PRO A 431 60.34 23.09 -50.44
C PRO A 431 58.99 22.70 -51.20
N MET A 432 58.53 23.59 -52.13
CA MET A 432 57.93 23.45 -53.52
C MET A 432 56.74 22.48 -53.89
N PRO A 433 56.13 22.54 -55.11
CA PRO A 433 55.39 23.62 -55.83
C PRO A 433 54.02 23.13 -56.46
N PRO A 434 53.23 23.97 -57.17
CA PRO A 434 52.74 23.51 -58.49
C PRO A 434 52.79 24.54 -59.63
N ALA A 435 52.72 23.96 -60.83
CA ALA A 435 53.09 24.43 -62.15
C ALA A 435 52.03 25.28 -62.89
N PRO A 436 52.43 26.00 -63.96
CA PRO A 436 51.56 26.88 -64.75
C PRO A 436 50.66 26.13 -65.75
N GLN A 437 49.44 26.65 -65.92
CA GLN A 437 48.46 26.20 -66.92
C GLN A 437 48.87 26.61 -68.35
N PRO A 438 48.70 25.73 -69.36
CA PRO A 438 48.82 26.04 -70.78
C PRO A 438 47.48 26.45 -71.44
N PRO A 439 47.51 26.99 -72.68
CA PRO A 439 46.49 27.86 -73.26
C PRO A 439 45.29 27.14 -73.91
N PRO A 440 44.20 27.89 -74.23
CA PRO A 440 42.94 27.35 -74.71
C PRO A 440 43.02 26.86 -76.17
N GLY A 441 42.72 25.58 -76.36
CA GLY A 441 42.57 24.92 -77.65
C GLY A 441 41.14 25.03 -78.18
N ILE A 442 41.04 25.53 -79.41
CA ILE A 442 39.87 25.64 -80.28
C ILE A 442 39.18 24.26 -80.43
N LYS A 443 37.84 24.21 -80.24
CA LYS A 443 36.99 23.06 -80.57
C LYS A 443 36.02 23.40 -81.72
N PRO A 444 35.65 22.39 -82.54
CA PRO A 444 34.98 22.57 -83.84
C PRO A 444 33.46 22.77 -83.73
N PRO A 445 32.81 23.35 -84.76
CA PRO A 445 31.36 23.56 -84.79
C PRO A 445 30.65 22.38 -85.47
N SER A 446 29.79 21.67 -84.73
CA SER A 446 28.63 20.94 -85.28
C SER A 446 27.90 20.19 -84.16
N ASN A 447 26.88 20.80 -83.53
CA ASN A 447 25.71 20.14 -82.92
C ASN A 447 24.70 21.07 -82.19
N GLU A 448 24.72 22.40 -82.40
CA GLU A 448 23.76 23.34 -81.77
C GLU A 448 22.27 22.95 -81.98
N LEU A 449 21.92 22.37 -83.14
CA LEU A 449 20.54 21.98 -83.45
C LEU A 449 20.07 20.68 -82.74
N GLU A 450 21.01 19.86 -82.27
CA GLU A 450 20.69 18.64 -81.50
C GLU A 450 20.60 18.96 -80.00
N GLU A 451 21.46 19.86 -79.51
CA GLU A 451 21.42 20.35 -78.13
C GLU A 451 20.19 21.23 -77.85
N GLU A 452 19.74 22.01 -78.83
CA GLU A 452 18.50 22.82 -78.71
C GLU A 452 17.25 21.93 -78.65
N ARG A 453 17.18 20.89 -79.48
CA ARG A 453 16.09 19.89 -79.42
C ARG A 453 16.09 19.08 -78.13
N GLN A 454 17.27 18.76 -77.58
CA GLN A 454 17.37 18.09 -76.28
C GLN A 454 16.92 19.01 -75.14
N ARG A 455 17.25 20.30 -75.17
CA ARG A 455 16.77 21.27 -74.17
C ARG A 455 15.26 21.46 -74.22
N GLU A 456 14.67 21.58 -75.40
CA GLU A 456 13.22 21.69 -75.57
C GLU A 456 12.48 20.42 -75.12
N GLU A 457 13.07 19.24 -75.28
CA GLU A 457 12.49 17.98 -74.82
C GLU A 457 12.64 17.79 -73.30
N GLU A 458 13.77 18.17 -72.72
CA GLU A 458 13.96 18.22 -71.27
C GLU A 458 13.03 19.22 -70.58
N GLU A 459 12.82 20.41 -71.17
CA GLU A 459 11.93 21.43 -70.63
C GLU A 459 10.47 20.94 -70.63
N ARG A 460 10.05 20.28 -71.71
CA ARG A 460 8.72 19.66 -71.81
C ARG A 460 8.52 18.55 -70.78
N GLN A 461 9.53 17.70 -70.56
CA GLN A 461 9.48 16.66 -69.53
C GLN A 461 9.37 17.26 -68.12
N ARG A 462 10.11 18.34 -67.83
CA ARG A 462 10.00 19.06 -66.55
C ARG A 462 8.62 19.68 -66.36
N GLU A 463 8.03 20.25 -67.41
CA GLU A 463 6.67 20.80 -67.34
C GLU A 463 5.61 19.72 -67.12
N GLU A 464 5.72 18.57 -67.79
CA GLU A 464 4.82 17.43 -67.59
C GLU A 464 4.94 16.83 -66.19
N GLU A 465 6.16 16.66 -65.68
CA GLU A 465 6.42 16.18 -64.32
C GLU A 465 5.87 17.17 -63.27
N ARG A 466 6.08 18.47 -63.49
CA ARG A 466 5.51 19.54 -62.64
C ARG A 466 3.99 19.50 -62.64
N ALA A 467 3.35 19.35 -63.80
CA ALA A 467 1.90 19.27 -63.90
C ALA A 467 1.34 18.04 -63.18
N ARG A 468 2.02 16.88 -63.29
CA ARG A 468 1.65 15.66 -62.56
C ARG A 468 1.77 15.84 -61.06
N LEU A 469 2.85 16.47 -60.59
CA LEU A 469 3.07 16.72 -59.17
C LEU A 469 2.02 17.69 -58.60
N ILE A 470 1.71 18.78 -59.32
CA ILE A 470 0.63 19.70 -58.95
C ILE A 470 -0.71 18.98 -58.84
N GLN A 471 -1.02 18.07 -59.77
CA GLN A 471 -2.26 17.31 -59.71
C GLN A 471 -2.28 16.35 -58.51
N LYS A 472 -1.17 15.64 -58.26
CA LYS A 472 -1.03 14.74 -57.09
C LYS A 472 -1.23 15.49 -55.77
N ILE A 473 -0.69 16.71 -55.66
CA ILE A 473 -0.88 17.58 -54.49
C ILE A 473 -2.35 17.97 -54.34
N LYS A 474 -3.04 18.34 -55.42
CA LYS A 474 -4.49 18.65 -55.38
C LYS A 474 -5.31 17.46 -54.92
N ASP A 475 -5.06 16.29 -55.52
CA ASP A 475 -5.77 15.06 -55.18
C ASP A 475 -5.57 14.71 -53.70
N TYR A 476 -4.34 14.86 -53.17
CA TYR A 476 -4.05 14.64 -51.76
C TYR A 476 -4.79 15.64 -50.84
N LEU A 477 -4.81 16.92 -51.19
CA LEU A 477 -5.55 17.96 -50.45
C LEU A 477 -7.08 17.77 -50.52
N GLU A 478 -7.59 17.01 -51.49
CA GLU A 478 -8.98 16.57 -51.54
C GLU A 478 -9.23 15.34 -50.66
N THR A 479 -8.24 14.43 -50.52
CA THR A 479 -8.36 13.28 -49.62
C THR A 479 -8.27 13.62 -48.14
N ILE A 480 -7.61 14.73 -47.77
CA ILE A 480 -7.67 15.22 -46.40
C ILE A 480 -9.07 15.81 -46.16
N SER A 481 -9.92 15.02 -45.52
CA SER A 481 -11.26 15.40 -45.07
C SER A 481 -11.16 16.47 -43.98
N PHE A 482 -11.31 17.73 -44.38
CA PHE A 482 -11.43 18.88 -43.48
C PHE A 482 -12.89 19.32 -43.30
N GLU A 483 -13.85 18.41 -43.37
CA GLU A 483 -15.27 18.75 -43.14
C GLU A 483 -15.45 19.17 -41.67
N SER A 484 -15.26 20.46 -41.40
CA SER A 484 -15.25 21.13 -40.09
C SER A 484 -14.30 20.51 -39.06
N LEU A 485 -13.28 21.26 -38.64
CA LEU A 485 -12.53 20.89 -37.44
C LEU A 485 -13.31 21.34 -36.20
N ASP A 486 -13.77 20.36 -35.41
CA ASP A 486 -14.21 20.58 -34.04
C ASP A 486 -13.00 20.47 -33.11
N LEU A 487 -12.73 21.55 -32.37
CA LEU A 487 -11.65 21.64 -31.38
C LEU A 487 -12.16 21.51 -29.94
N SER A 488 -13.37 20.96 -29.74
CA SER A 488 -13.93 20.69 -28.40
C SER A 488 -13.03 19.79 -27.54
N GLU A 489 -12.31 18.85 -28.16
CA GLU A 489 -11.33 17.97 -27.51
C GLU A 489 -9.93 18.60 -27.30
N GLY A 490 -9.74 19.89 -27.63
CA GLY A 490 -8.48 20.61 -27.45
C GLY A 490 -7.62 20.69 -28.71
N VAL A 491 -6.31 20.45 -28.58
CA VAL A 491 -5.32 20.63 -29.66
C VAL A 491 -5.47 19.53 -30.72
N LYS A 492 -5.54 19.91 -32.00
CA LYS A 492 -5.55 18.95 -33.12
C LYS A 492 -4.22 18.97 -33.86
N ASN A 493 -3.64 17.79 -34.05
CA ASN A 493 -2.45 17.61 -34.89
C ASN A 493 -2.86 16.96 -36.23
N ILE A 494 -2.38 17.53 -37.33
CA ILE A 494 -2.54 16.98 -38.69
C ILE A 494 -1.16 16.64 -39.23
N ASP A 495 -0.97 15.37 -39.59
CA ASP A 495 0.27 14.89 -40.18
C ASP A 495 0.41 15.32 -41.65
N LEU A 496 1.52 16.00 -41.97
CA LEU A 496 1.90 16.44 -43.31
C LEU A 496 3.12 15.67 -43.83
N SER A 497 3.55 14.59 -43.18
CA SER A 497 4.75 13.83 -43.56
C SER A 497 4.67 13.29 -44.99
N ASP A 498 3.53 12.71 -45.36
CA ASP A 498 3.25 12.25 -46.73
C ASP A 498 3.31 13.39 -47.75
N PHE A 499 3.03 14.62 -47.30
CA PHE A 499 3.06 15.82 -48.12
C PHE A 499 4.49 16.26 -48.46
N TYR A 500 5.36 16.37 -47.46
CA TYR A 500 6.77 16.72 -47.66
C TYR A 500 7.57 15.59 -48.31
N ALA A 501 7.11 14.34 -48.20
CA ALA A 501 7.69 13.21 -48.92
C ALA A 501 7.43 13.27 -50.44
N MET A 502 6.48 14.08 -50.92
CA MET A 502 6.17 14.17 -52.35
C MET A 502 7.24 14.92 -53.15
N ASP A 503 7.71 16.07 -52.64
CA ASP A 503 8.77 16.88 -53.26
C ASP A 503 9.36 17.85 -52.23
N GLU A 504 10.68 17.98 -52.20
CA GLU A 504 11.40 18.84 -51.25
C GLU A 504 11.20 20.35 -51.49
N ARG A 505 10.68 20.74 -52.65
CA ARG A 505 10.41 22.14 -53.03
C ARG A 505 9.04 22.65 -52.57
N ILE A 506 8.27 21.81 -51.90
CA ILE A 506 6.95 22.19 -51.38
C ILE A 506 7.14 23.15 -50.21
N GLU A 507 6.55 24.33 -50.33
CA GLU A 507 6.46 25.31 -49.26
C GLU A 507 5.02 25.39 -48.76
N THR A 508 4.83 25.43 -47.44
CA THR A 508 3.50 25.51 -46.83
C THR A 508 3.38 26.78 -46.00
N THR A 509 2.27 27.49 -46.15
CA THR A 509 1.90 28.59 -45.26
C THR A 509 0.49 28.38 -44.75
N VAL A 510 0.23 28.81 -43.52
CA VAL A 510 -1.08 28.71 -42.89
C VAL A 510 -1.48 30.08 -42.37
N GLN A 511 -2.75 30.43 -42.54
CA GLN A 511 -3.31 31.67 -42.04
C GLN A 511 -4.68 31.38 -41.43
N VAL A 512 -4.96 31.97 -40.27
CA VAL A 512 -6.26 31.86 -39.62
C VAL A 512 -6.96 33.21 -39.69
N ASP A 513 -8.14 33.27 -40.30
CA ASP A 513 -9.02 34.44 -40.28
C ASP A 513 -9.71 34.50 -38.92
N GLY A 514 -9.19 35.35 -38.03
CA GLY A 514 -9.64 35.47 -36.64
C GLY A 514 -8.69 34.73 -35.68
N LEU A 515 -7.48 35.27 -35.53
CA LEU A 515 -6.43 34.78 -34.61
C LEU A 515 -6.87 34.70 -33.14
N GLU A 516 -8.05 35.20 -32.81
CA GLU A 516 -8.59 35.09 -31.47
C GLU A 516 -9.24 33.71 -31.22
N VAL A 517 -9.62 32.96 -32.26
CA VAL A 517 -10.32 31.66 -32.13
C VAL A 517 -9.36 30.49 -32.06
N ALA A 518 -8.32 30.45 -32.89
CA ALA A 518 -7.31 29.38 -32.90
C ALA A 518 -5.93 29.87 -33.38
N ALA A 519 -4.87 29.33 -32.78
CA ALA A 519 -3.48 29.47 -33.24
C ALA A 519 -3.08 28.24 -34.05
N VAL A 520 -2.27 28.44 -35.09
CA VAL A 520 -1.71 27.33 -35.87
C VAL A 520 -0.22 27.50 -36.06
N SER A 521 0.52 26.42 -35.81
CA SER A 521 1.93 26.28 -36.15
C SER A 521 2.16 25.05 -37.03
N ILE A 522 3.24 25.07 -37.80
CA ILE A 522 3.73 23.92 -38.55
C ILE A 522 5.16 23.64 -38.06
N GLU A 523 5.37 22.51 -37.41
CA GLU A 523 6.66 22.07 -36.88
C GLU A 523 6.88 20.61 -37.29
N ASP A 524 8.06 20.27 -37.81
CA ASP A 524 8.46 18.90 -38.16
C ASP A 524 7.42 18.10 -38.97
N ALA A 525 6.84 18.74 -39.99
CA ALA A 525 5.78 18.16 -40.82
C ALA A 525 4.46 17.84 -40.09
N GLN A 526 4.20 18.45 -38.94
CA GLN A 526 2.90 18.44 -38.27
C GLN A 526 2.30 19.84 -38.21
N MET A 527 1.04 19.96 -38.62
CA MET A 527 0.25 21.17 -38.39
C MET A 527 -0.50 21.04 -37.06
N ARG A 528 -0.14 21.87 -36.10
CA ARG A 528 -0.74 21.92 -34.76
C ARG A 528 -1.73 23.06 -34.69
N ILE A 529 -3.00 22.75 -34.41
CA ILE A 529 -4.09 23.71 -34.28
C ILE A 529 -4.50 23.76 -32.81
N THR A 530 -4.29 24.91 -32.17
CA THR A 530 -4.56 25.14 -30.75
C THR A 530 -5.76 26.08 -30.61
N PRO A 531 -6.87 25.67 -29.95
CA PRO A 531 -7.97 26.58 -29.67
C PRO A 531 -7.50 27.71 -28.74
N ILE A 532 -7.96 28.93 -28.99
CA ILE A 532 -7.69 30.11 -28.16
C ILE A 532 -8.97 30.55 -27.46
N GLN A 533 -10.05 30.76 -28.22
CA GLN A 533 -11.34 31.19 -27.68
C GLN A 533 -12.51 30.57 -28.44
N PRO A 534 -13.69 30.43 -27.83
CA PRO A 534 -14.87 29.91 -28.51
C PRO A 534 -15.28 30.78 -29.71
N GLY A 535 -15.62 30.14 -30.82
CA GLY A 535 -16.05 30.84 -32.03
C GLY A 535 -15.87 30.04 -33.30
N GLU A 536 -16.33 30.62 -34.41
CA GLU A 536 -16.07 30.11 -35.75
C GLU A 536 -14.95 30.93 -36.40
N SER A 537 -14.01 30.24 -37.03
CA SER A 537 -12.90 30.84 -37.75
C SER A 537 -12.64 30.06 -39.04
N LYS A 538 -11.85 30.65 -39.93
CA LYS A 538 -11.50 30.05 -41.20
C LYS A 538 -9.99 29.93 -41.31
N LEU A 539 -9.51 28.70 -41.45
CA LEU A 539 -8.11 28.42 -41.72
C LEU A 539 -7.90 28.29 -43.21
N VAL A 540 -6.91 29.03 -43.71
CA VAL A 540 -6.46 29.02 -45.10
C VAL A 540 -5.10 28.34 -45.12
N PHE A 541 -5.07 27.10 -45.61
CA PHE A 541 -3.85 26.35 -45.84
C PHE A 541 -3.39 26.52 -47.28
N LYS A 542 -2.17 27.01 -47.48
CA LYS A 542 -1.61 27.36 -48.78
C LYS A 542 -0.36 26.54 -49.02
N VAL A 543 -0.29 25.95 -50.21
CA VAL A 543 0.83 25.13 -50.64
C VAL A 543 1.44 25.75 -51.90
N GLY A 544 2.70 26.16 -51.80
CA GLY A 544 3.52 26.61 -52.91
C GLY A 544 4.37 25.47 -53.48
N LEU A 545 4.40 25.38 -54.81
CA LEU A 545 5.38 24.60 -55.56
C LEU A 545 5.86 25.44 -56.75
N ASP A 546 7.12 25.86 -56.69
CA ASP A 546 7.73 26.85 -57.58
C ASP A 546 6.90 28.16 -57.60
N ASN A 547 6.17 28.44 -58.70
CA ASN A 547 5.32 29.62 -58.87
C ASN A 547 3.80 29.30 -58.84
N THR A 548 3.42 28.10 -58.40
CA THR A 548 2.00 27.70 -58.31
C THR A 548 1.60 27.55 -56.86
N GLU A 549 0.54 28.26 -56.47
CA GLU A 549 -0.05 28.21 -55.14
C GLU A 549 -1.39 27.45 -55.21
N ILE A 550 -1.57 26.48 -54.33
CA ILE A 550 -2.82 25.74 -54.14
C ILE A 550 -3.36 26.13 -52.77
N VAL A 551 -4.62 26.58 -52.73
CA VAL A 551 -5.26 27.07 -51.50
C VAL A 551 -6.39 26.14 -51.10
N LYS A 552 -6.39 25.70 -49.84
CA LYS A 552 -7.48 24.95 -49.20
C LYS A 552 -8.00 25.75 -48.02
N GLU A 553 -9.31 25.96 -48.01
CA GLU A 553 -10.00 26.63 -46.92
C GLU A 553 -10.69 25.61 -46.01
N ILE A 554 -10.58 25.80 -44.71
CA ILE A 554 -11.05 24.89 -43.66
C ILE A 554 -11.83 25.72 -42.66
N ASN A 555 -13.09 25.38 -42.42
CA ASN A 555 -13.87 26.01 -41.36
C ASN A 555 -13.49 25.36 -40.03
N ILE A 556 -13.12 26.17 -39.04
CA ILE A 556 -12.83 25.75 -37.67
C ILE A 556 -14.00 26.22 -36.80
N SER A 557 -14.55 25.31 -36.02
CA SER A 557 -15.48 25.66 -34.94
C SER A 557 -14.84 25.26 -33.62
N VAL A 558 -14.56 26.26 -32.78
CA VAL A 558 -14.17 26.04 -31.38
C VAL A 558 -15.46 26.13 -30.59
N VAL A 559 -16.07 24.97 -30.37
CA VAL A 559 -17.12 24.82 -29.36
C VAL A 559 -16.39 24.69 -28.03
N ILE A 560 -16.62 25.66 -27.14
CA ILE A 560 -16.04 25.81 -25.79
C ILE A 560 -15.34 24.53 -25.30
N SER A 561 -14.01 24.58 -25.20
CA SER A 561 -13.21 23.46 -24.72
C SER A 561 -13.18 23.44 -23.19
N ILE A 562 -12.73 22.32 -22.61
CA ILE A 562 -12.28 22.27 -21.22
C ILE A 562 -11.26 23.40 -20.92
N PRO A 563 -11.13 23.86 -19.66
CA PRO A 563 -10.24 24.98 -19.33
C PRO A 563 -8.79 24.68 -19.71
N LEU A 564 -8.14 25.63 -20.40
CA LEU A 564 -6.72 25.53 -20.77
C LEU A 564 -5.79 25.98 -19.65
N GLU A 565 -6.24 26.94 -18.85
CA GLU A 565 -5.53 27.46 -17.68
C GLU A 565 -6.00 26.73 -16.42
N THR A 566 -5.11 26.57 -15.46
CA THR A 566 -5.41 26.12 -14.10
C THR A 566 -5.02 27.20 -13.08
N ALA A 567 -5.21 26.95 -11.79
CA ALA A 567 -4.71 27.83 -10.72
C ALA A 567 -3.20 28.11 -10.90
N ILE A 568 -2.71 29.27 -10.45
CA ILE A 568 -1.27 29.58 -10.52
C ILE A 568 -0.50 28.75 -9.49
N SER A 569 -1.06 28.63 -8.28
CA SER A 569 -0.49 27.88 -7.18
C SER A 569 -1.57 27.43 -6.21
N ILE A 570 -1.28 26.38 -5.46
CA ILE A 570 -2.05 25.95 -4.30
C ILE A 570 -1.08 25.82 -3.13
N GLU A 571 -1.38 26.50 -2.03
CA GLU A 571 -0.66 26.36 -0.76
C GLU A 571 -1.56 25.60 0.22
N PHE A 572 -0.95 24.68 0.95
CA PHE A 572 -1.61 23.85 1.94
C PHE A 572 -0.84 23.99 3.24
N MET A 573 -1.54 24.31 4.32
CA MET A 573 -0.94 24.41 5.65
C MET A 573 -1.81 23.65 6.63
N ASP A 574 -1.26 22.58 7.20
CA ASP A 574 -1.87 21.95 8.36
C ASP A 574 -1.57 22.76 9.62
N THR A 575 -2.61 22.99 10.40
CA THR A 575 -2.52 23.67 11.70
C THR A 575 -3.03 22.79 12.84
N ASN A 576 -3.51 21.58 12.55
CA ASN A 576 -4.00 20.67 13.56
C ASN A 576 -2.82 19.93 14.19
N PRO A 577 -2.66 19.99 15.51
CA PRO A 577 -1.64 19.22 16.19
C PRO A 577 -1.97 17.72 16.28
N LEU A 578 -3.10 17.22 15.77
CA LEU A 578 -3.41 15.79 15.75
C LEU A 578 -2.73 15.12 14.56
N ASN A 579 -1.90 14.12 14.83
CA ASN A 579 -1.20 13.35 13.80
C ASN A 579 -2.21 12.70 12.84
N ASN A 580 -2.00 12.84 11.53
CA ASN A 580 -2.92 12.37 10.47
C ASN A 580 -4.33 12.97 10.48
N ALA A 581 -4.62 13.99 11.28
CA ALA A 581 -5.89 14.69 11.23
C ALA A 581 -5.60 16.14 10.90
N ILE A 582 -5.92 16.56 9.69
CA ILE A 582 -5.55 17.89 9.23
C ILE A 582 -6.72 18.83 9.53
N VAL A 583 -6.42 20.07 9.94
CA VAL A 583 -7.35 21.20 9.81
C VAL A 583 -6.74 22.14 8.77
N PRO A 584 -6.86 21.80 7.48
CA PRO A 584 -6.14 22.51 6.45
C PRO A 584 -6.83 23.82 6.09
N GLU A 585 -6.05 24.89 6.11
CA GLU A 585 -6.32 26.02 5.22
C GLU A 585 -5.63 25.74 3.88
N VAL A 586 -6.41 25.83 2.81
CA VAL A 586 -5.90 25.85 1.45
C VAL A 586 -6.06 27.24 0.88
N ILE A 587 -4.96 27.75 0.32
CA ILE A 587 -4.92 29.02 -0.39
C ILE A 587 -4.68 28.73 -1.86
N ILE A 588 -5.65 29.05 -2.70
CA ILE A 588 -5.59 28.87 -4.16
C ILE A 588 -5.32 30.22 -4.79
N THR A 589 -4.16 30.36 -5.42
CA THR A 589 -3.87 31.53 -6.24
C THR A 589 -4.56 31.37 -7.58
N LYS A 590 -5.47 32.29 -7.88
CA LYS A 590 -6.35 32.21 -9.06
C LYS A 590 -5.59 32.09 -10.37
N ALA A 591 -6.22 31.52 -11.41
CA ALA A 591 -5.68 31.47 -12.75
C ALA A 591 -5.43 32.88 -13.34
N THR A 592 -4.49 32.97 -14.28
CA THR A 592 -4.18 34.22 -14.99
C THR A 592 -5.40 34.76 -15.75
N ASP A 593 -6.20 33.87 -16.34
CA ASP A 593 -7.48 34.16 -16.97
C ASP A 593 -8.54 33.15 -16.53
N GLU A 594 -9.57 33.62 -15.81
CA GLU A 594 -10.68 32.79 -15.37
C GLU A 594 -11.92 32.90 -16.27
N THR A 595 -11.85 33.55 -17.44
CA THR A 595 -13.02 33.84 -18.28
C THR A 595 -13.85 32.60 -18.60
N TYR A 596 -13.18 31.47 -18.81
CA TYR A 596 -13.79 30.18 -19.20
C TYR A 596 -13.87 29.15 -18.08
N LEU A 597 -13.57 29.54 -16.84
CA LEU A 597 -13.65 28.67 -15.66
C LEU A 597 -15.01 28.85 -14.98
N THR A 598 -15.54 27.81 -14.36
CA THR A 598 -16.66 27.88 -13.41
C THR A 598 -16.17 27.59 -12.00
N ASP A 599 -15.31 26.58 -11.85
CA ASP A 599 -14.87 26.08 -10.55
C ASP A 599 -13.39 25.67 -10.56
N TYR A 600 -12.83 25.51 -9.36
CA TYR A 600 -11.64 24.73 -9.07
C TYR A 600 -12.05 23.43 -8.37
N VAL A 601 -11.43 22.32 -8.74
CA VAL A 601 -11.72 20.99 -8.20
C VAL A 601 -10.45 20.40 -7.63
N LEU A 602 -10.49 20.05 -6.34
CA LEU A 602 -9.35 19.48 -5.61
C LEU A 602 -9.49 17.98 -5.52
N PHE A 603 -8.39 17.26 -5.72
CA PHE A 603 -8.29 15.80 -5.60
C PHE A 603 -7.12 15.45 -4.69
N TRP A 604 -7.22 14.30 -4.02
CA TRP A 604 -6.04 13.67 -3.42
C TRP A 604 -5.09 13.21 -4.52
N ALA A 605 -3.79 13.20 -4.21
CA ALA A 605 -2.74 12.83 -5.15
C ALA A 605 -1.83 11.78 -4.52
N ASP A 606 -1.45 10.75 -5.29
CA ASP A 606 -0.48 9.74 -4.85
C ASP A 606 0.98 10.23 -4.99
N GLU A 607 1.94 9.32 -4.83
CA GLU A 607 3.37 9.60 -4.97
C GLU A 607 3.79 9.94 -6.42
N GLN A 608 3.02 9.49 -7.41
CA GLN A 608 3.23 9.76 -8.83
C GLN A 608 2.54 11.06 -9.29
N ASN A 609 1.81 11.73 -8.39
CA ASN A 609 0.94 12.88 -8.65
C ASN A 609 -0.25 12.54 -9.55
N GLU A 610 -0.79 11.31 -9.45
CA GLU A 610 -2.04 10.91 -10.09
C GLU A 610 -3.22 11.10 -9.14
N LYS A 611 -4.43 11.25 -9.70
CA LYS A 611 -5.66 11.49 -8.92
C LYS A 611 -6.04 10.24 -8.13
N LEU A 612 -6.31 10.41 -6.85
CA LEU A 612 -6.89 9.38 -5.98
C LEU A 612 -8.37 9.66 -5.72
N GLY A 613 -9.23 8.76 -6.19
CA GLY A 613 -10.66 8.73 -5.85
C GLY A 613 -11.49 9.93 -6.35
N GLU A 614 -12.56 10.21 -5.62
CA GLU A 614 -13.50 11.31 -5.91
C GLU A 614 -12.94 12.68 -5.50
N PRO A 615 -13.46 13.80 -6.06
CA PRO A 615 -13.05 15.14 -5.65
C PRO A 615 -13.20 15.37 -4.14
N ILE A 616 -12.19 15.97 -3.52
CA ILE A 616 -12.25 16.40 -2.11
C ILE A 616 -13.28 17.53 -1.97
N ILE A 617 -13.18 18.54 -2.85
CA ILE A 617 -14.05 19.71 -2.86
C ILE A 617 -14.08 20.37 -4.25
N THR A 618 -15.20 21.01 -4.58
CA THR A 618 -15.35 21.89 -5.74
C THR A 618 -15.66 23.30 -5.26
N LEU A 619 -14.87 24.28 -5.70
CA LEU A 619 -14.92 25.67 -5.27
C LEU A 619 -15.19 26.59 -6.46
N GLU A 620 -16.27 27.36 -6.42
CA GLU A 620 -16.58 28.33 -7.48
C GLU A 620 -15.45 29.37 -7.61
N LYS A 621 -15.12 29.76 -8.85
CA LYS A 621 -14.15 30.85 -9.07
C LYS A 621 -14.67 32.17 -8.50
N THR A 622 -13.76 33.06 -8.08
CA THR A 622 -14.14 34.34 -7.45
C THR A 622 -13.58 35.58 -8.16
N GLY A 623 -12.62 35.42 -9.08
CA GLY A 623 -11.84 36.52 -9.64
C GLY A 623 -10.68 36.97 -8.74
N GLU A 624 -10.56 36.44 -7.52
CA GLU A 624 -9.53 36.70 -6.51
C GLU A 624 -8.97 35.36 -5.98
N ASP A 625 -7.93 35.39 -5.15
CA ASP A 625 -7.41 34.18 -4.50
C ASP A 625 -8.46 33.60 -3.53
N ILE A 626 -8.55 32.27 -3.48
CA ILE A 626 -9.55 31.56 -2.67
C ILE A 626 -8.88 31.02 -1.40
N HIS A 627 -9.44 31.39 -0.25
CA HIS A 627 -9.10 30.81 1.04
C HIS A 627 -10.20 29.84 1.45
N TYR A 628 -9.85 28.57 1.60
CA TYR A 628 -10.78 27.53 1.98
C TYR A 628 -10.27 26.79 3.21
N ILE A 629 -11.12 26.72 4.24
CA ILE A 629 -10.87 25.93 5.45
C ILE A 629 -11.73 24.68 5.33
N PHE A 630 -11.08 23.52 5.32
CA PHE A 630 -11.80 22.26 5.30
C PHE A 630 -12.55 22.04 6.62
N PRO A 631 -13.69 21.32 6.60
CA PRO A 631 -14.34 20.88 7.84
C PRO A 631 -13.38 20.06 8.71
N GLU A 632 -13.56 20.16 10.03
CA GLU A 632 -12.87 19.28 10.99
C GLU A 632 -13.15 17.80 10.63
N ASP A 633 -12.14 16.94 10.76
CA ASP A 633 -12.21 15.48 10.52
C ASP A 633 -12.27 15.01 9.05
N ILE A 634 -11.55 15.66 8.11
CA ILE A 634 -11.31 15.05 6.80
C ILE A 634 -10.31 13.91 6.89
N GLU A 635 -10.76 12.71 6.55
CA GLU A 635 -9.91 11.54 6.38
C GLU A 635 -9.02 11.68 5.13
N ILE A 636 -7.74 11.41 5.31
CA ILE A 636 -6.76 11.43 4.24
C ILE A 636 -6.49 9.99 3.84
N PRO A 637 -6.69 9.63 2.56
CA PRO A 637 -6.33 8.31 2.09
C PRO A 637 -4.87 8.01 2.41
N THR A 638 -4.57 6.80 2.88
CA THR A 638 -3.20 6.39 3.24
C THR A 638 -2.20 6.52 2.09
N GLN A 639 -2.69 6.43 0.85
CA GLN A 639 -1.91 6.59 -0.38
C GLN A 639 -1.66 8.06 -0.75
N ALA A 640 -2.38 9.02 -0.16
CA ALA A 640 -2.27 10.43 -0.52
C ALA A 640 -0.94 11.03 -0.04
N LYS A 641 -0.19 11.63 -0.96
CA LYS A 641 1.04 12.39 -0.72
C LYS A 641 0.88 13.88 -1.02
N GLY A 642 -0.19 14.27 -1.72
CA GLY A 642 -0.47 15.65 -2.06
C GLY A 642 -1.91 15.95 -2.42
N ILE A 643 -2.14 17.18 -2.86
CA ILE A 643 -3.40 17.67 -3.40
C ILE A 643 -3.15 18.19 -4.82
N LEU A 644 -4.00 17.77 -5.74
CA LEU A 644 -4.06 18.30 -7.09
C LEU A 644 -5.23 19.26 -7.22
N ILE A 645 -5.02 20.38 -7.89
CA ILE A 645 -6.08 21.31 -8.28
C ILE A 645 -6.22 21.37 -9.79
N TYR A 646 -7.45 21.20 -10.25
CA TYR A 646 -7.86 21.34 -11.65
C TYR A 646 -8.85 22.50 -11.77
N SER A 647 -8.83 23.18 -12.91
CA SER A 647 -9.91 24.09 -13.26
C SER A 647 -11.01 23.34 -13.99
N LYS A 648 -12.26 23.76 -13.78
CA LYS A 648 -13.45 23.13 -14.35
C LYS A 648 -14.32 24.16 -15.07
N ASN A 649 -15.03 23.71 -16.09
CA ASN A 649 -16.17 24.40 -16.66
C ASN A 649 -17.28 23.41 -17.02
N ASP A 650 -18.32 23.86 -17.74
CA ASP A 650 -19.44 23.02 -18.18
C ASP A 650 -19.03 21.83 -19.07
N PHE A 651 -17.81 21.84 -19.62
CA PHE A 651 -17.30 20.82 -20.54
C PHE A 651 -16.36 19.82 -19.88
N GLY A 652 -15.84 20.11 -18.68
CA GLY A 652 -14.98 19.18 -17.94
C GLY A 652 -13.85 19.85 -17.18
N LEU A 653 -12.87 19.03 -16.77
CA LEU A 653 -11.66 19.45 -16.05
C LEU A 653 -10.55 19.82 -17.03
N SER A 654 -9.67 20.74 -16.63
CA SER A 654 -8.45 21.06 -17.36
C SER A 654 -7.54 19.83 -17.51
N ASN A 655 -6.74 19.80 -18.58
CA ASN A 655 -5.70 18.77 -18.76
C ASN A 655 -4.43 19.05 -17.94
N VAL A 656 -4.37 20.23 -17.31
CA VAL A 656 -3.23 20.69 -16.50
C VAL A 656 -3.70 20.84 -15.07
N SER A 657 -2.87 20.43 -14.12
CA SER A 657 -3.09 20.58 -12.68
C SER A 657 -1.92 21.30 -12.03
N VAL A 658 -2.17 21.82 -10.83
CA VAL A 658 -1.10 22.19 -9.89
C VAL A 658 -1.12 21.20 -8.73
N TYR A 659 0.08 20.82 -8.30
CA TYR A 659 0.30 19.92 -7.18
C TYR A 659 0.86 20.67 -5.98
N THR A 660 0.42 20.31 -4.78
CA THR A 660 1.10 20.67 -3.53
C THR A 660 1.19 19.45 -2.63
N PRO A 661 2.37 19.17 -2.02
CA PRO A 661 2.49 18.05 -1.10
C PRO A 661 1.66 18.30 0.16
N ILE A 662 1.11 17.24 0.73
CA ILE A 662 0.55 17.27 2.07
C ILE A 662 1.75 17.25 3.01
N VAL A 663 1.96 18.36 3.70
CA VAL A 663 2.92 18.44 4.79
C VAL A 663 2.09 18.48 6.06
N ASP A 664 2.00 17.33 6.73
CA ASP A 664 1.44 17.22 8.09
C ASP A 664 2.24 18.14 9.03
N TYR A 665 1.62 18.54 10.14
CA TYR A 665 2.16 19.46 11.12
C TYR A 665 3.54 18.98 11.63
N GLN A 666 4.63 19.55 11.09
CA GLN A 666 6.04 19.22 11.44
C GLN A 666 6.49 19.76 12.80
N ALA A 667 5.61 19.74 13.78
CA ALA A 667 5.91 20.09 15.16
C ALA A 667 5.45 18.94 16.08
N TYR A 668 5.61 19.11 17.39
CA TYR A 668 5.09 18.13 18.32
C TYR A 668 3.57 17.99 18.12
N SER A 669 3.11 16.76 17.93
CA SER A 669 1.72 16.44 17.63
C SER A 669 1.16 15.42 18.62
N VAL A 670 -0.13 15.16 18.53
CA VAL A 670 -0.89 14.24 19.36
C VAL A 670 -1.16 13.02 18.49
N GLY A 671 -0.54 11.89 18.82
CA GLY A 671 -0.52 10.69 17.99
C GLY A 671 -1.88 10.00 17.85
N ARG A 672 -2.81 10.23 18.79
CA ARG A 672 -4.17 9.66 18.76
C ARG A 672 -5.21 10.57 19.41
N ARG A 673 -6.44 10.52 18.90
CA ARG A 673 -7.60 11.17 19.54
C ARG A 673 -7.86 10.55 20.90
N LEU A 674 -8.08 11.39 21.91
CA LEU A 674 -8.46 10.96 23.24
C LEU A 674 -9.98 10.82 23.32
N ASN A 675 -10.44 9.65 23.73
CA ASN A 675 -11.86 9.41 23.95
C ASN A 675 -12.32 10.05 25.26
N ASP A 676 -13.55 10.54 25.25
CA ASP A 676 -14.24 10.98 26.46
C ASP A 676 -14.36 9.81 27.43
N ARG A 677 -14.29 10.10 28.74
CA ARG A 677 -14.34 9.08 29.79
C ARG A 677 -15.46 9.33 30.77
N GLU A 678 -16.00 8.25 31.32
CA GLU A 678 -16.91 8.32 32.47
C GLU A 678 -16.22 7.76 33.71
N LEU A 679 -16.32 8.49 34.82
CA LEU A 679 -15.87 8.09 36.13
C LEU A 679 -17.04 8.09 37.09
N ILE A 680 -16.88 7.33 38.16
CA ILE A 680 -17.73 7.41 39.33
C ILE A 680 -17.04 8.27 40.41
N GLU A 681 -17.80 8.96 41.26
CA GLU A 681 -17.22 9.67 42.41
C GLU A 681 -16.39 8.73 43.30
N ASN A 682 -15.12 9.08 43.54
CA ASN A 682 -14.04 8.32 44.19
C ASN A 682 -13.49 7.12 43.38
N ASP A 683 -13.84 7.01 42.10
CA ASP A 683 -13.25 6.03 41.19
C ASP A 683 -11.99 6.59 40.51
N TYR A 684 -11.15 5.69 40.00
CA TYR A 684 -9.87 5.99 39.39
C TYR A 684 -9.78 5.46 37.95
N SER A 685 -9.15 6.22 37.06
CA SER A 685 -8.84 5.76 35.70
C SER A 685 -7.46 6.25 35.27
N GLY A 686 -6.74 5.41 34.52
CA GLY A 686 -5.41 5.72 33.98
C GLY A 686 -5.45 6.02 32.47
N LEU A 687 -4.68 7.02 32.03
CA LEU A 687 -4.35 7.25 30.63
C LEU A 687 -2.86 7.05 30.40
N GLU A 688 -2.53 6.11 29.53
CA GLU A 688 -1.17 5.85 29.07
C GLU A 688 -0.71 6.92 28.07
N LEU A 689 0.53 7.41 28.27
CA LEU A 689 1.13 8.45 27.44
C LEU A 689 1.92 7.92 26.23
N SER A 690 2.25 6.62 26.19
CA SER A 690 2.90 6.02 25.02
C SER A 690 2.01 6.18 23.78
N GLY A 691 2.63 6.56 22.66
CA GLY A 691 1.96 6.93 21.41
C GLY A 691 1.05 8.17 21.47
N LEU A 692 0.87 8.81 22.63
CA LEU A 692 -0.04 9.95 22.73
C LEU A 692 0.56 11.22 22.14
N PHE A 693 1.87 11.42 22.26
CA PHE A 693 2.56 12.56 21.70
C PHE A 693 3.64 12.07 20.75
N ILE A 694 3.73 12.72 19.60
CA ILE A 694 4.70 12.44 18.55
C ILE A 694 5.59 13.67 18.40
N ASP A 695 6.88 13.45 18.18
CA ASP A 695 7.85 14.51 17.98
C ASP A 695 7.86 15.02 16.52
N PRO A 696 8.58 16.11 16.21
CA PRO A 696 8.65 16.65 14.84
C PRO A 696 9.24 15.69 13.79
N TYR A 697 9.82 14.57 14.20
CA TYR A 697 10.40 13.55 13.31
C TYR A 697 9.44 12.38 13.09
N GLY A 698 8.25 12.39 13.71
CA GLY A 698 7.29 11.31 13.62
C GLY A 698 7.53 10.18 14.63
N GLU A 699 8.44 10.35 15.60
CA GLU A 699 8.72 9.35 16.63
C GLU A 699 7.90 9.60 17.90
N GLU A 700 7.57 8.54 18.65
CA GLU A 700 6.89 8.69 19.94
C GLU A 700 7.76 9.46 20.94
N VAL A 701 7.14 10.39 21.67
CA VAL A 701 7.83 11.13 22.73
C VAL A 701 8.17 10.20 23.89
N ASP A 702 9.47 9.93 24.08
CA ASP A 702 9.97 9.12 25.20
C ASP A 702 9.91 9.88 26.54
N PHE A 703 8.92 9.53 27.36
CA PHE A 703 8.75 10.08 28.72
C PHE A 703 9.78 9.56 29.73
N SER A 704 10.52 8.50 29.43
CA SER A 704 11.59 7.97 30.30
C SER A 704 12.86 8.84 30.25
N SER A 705 13.07 9.57 29.15
CA SER A 705 14.25 10.42 28.89
C SER A 705 14.42 11.62 29.85
N GLN A 706 13.39 11.96 30.63
CA GLN A 706 13.29 13.19 31.45
C GLN A 706 13.42 14.50 30.64
N LEU A 707 13.43 14.44 29.31
CA LEU A 707 13.49 15.64 28.44
C LEU A 707 12.13 16.31 28.32
N TYR A 708 11.06 15.55 28.53
CA TYR A 708 9.68 16.00 28.38
C TYR A 708 8.92 15.88 29.71
N ARG A 709 7.87 16.70 29.84
CA ARG A 709 6.94 16.63 30.96
C ARG A 709 5.53 16.88 30.45
N VAL A 710 4.58 16.03 30.85
CA VAL A 710 3.15 16.29 30.64
C VAL A 710 2.55 16.92 31.90
N GLU A 711 1.72 17.93 31.72
CA GLU A 711 0.88 18.50 32.77
C GLU A 711 -0.58 18.34 32.37
N ALA A 712 -1.38 17.80 33.28
CA ALA A 712 -2.79 17.57 33.06
C ALA A 712 -3.61 18.45 34.00
N ILE A 713 -4.61 19.14 33.46
CA ILE A 713 -5.37 20.16 34.17
C ILE A 713 -6.86 19.89 33.97
N SER A 714 -7.61 19.79 35.06
CA SER A 714 -9.07 19.77 35.05
C SER A 714 -9.62 21.19 35.03
N SER A 715 -10.67 21.43 34.22
CA SER A 715 -11.28 22.75 34.05
C SER A 715 -12.03 23.27 35.28
N ASP A 716 -12.60 22.38 36.10
CA ASP A 716 -13.54 22.72 37.18
C ASP A 716 -13.25 22.01 38.52
N GLY A 717 -12.26 21.10 38.57
CA GLY A 717 -11.88 20.35 39.76
C GLY A 717 -12.81 19.20 40.12
N SER A 718 -13.81 18.89 39.28
CA SER A 718 -14.62 17.66 39.44
C SER A 718 -13.78 16.39 39.26
N VAL A 719 -12.65 16.49 38.57
CA VAL A 719 -11.64 15.45 38.42
C VAL A 719 -10.31 15.93 39.00
N LYS A 720 -9.75 15.15 39.93
CA LYS A 720 -8.37 15.34 40.39
C LYS A 720 -7.45 14.57 39.46
N VAL A 721 -6.36 15.21 39.04
CA VAL A 721 -5.42 14.63 38.08
C VAL A 721 -4.03 14.54 38.69
N GLU A 722 -3.38 13.38 38.58
CA GLU A 722 -2.03 13.13 39.08
C GLU A 722 -1.16 12.48 38.00
N ASN A 723 0.02 13.05 37.74
CA ASN A 723 0.98 12.48 36.79
C ASN A 723 1.86 11.44 37.50
N ARG A 724 1.86 10.20 36.99
CA ARG A 724 2.59 9.04 37.51
C ARG A 724 3.77 8.62 36.62
N GLY A 725 4.30 9.52 35.79
CA GLY A 725 5.37 9.23 34.83
C GLY A 725 4.79 8.95 33.45
N GLU A 726 4.69 7.67 33.08
CA GLU A 726 4.16 7.21 31.78
C GLU A 726 2.62 7.17 31.74
N TRP A 727 1.96 7.46 32.87
CA TRP A 727 0.51 7.39 33.00
C TRP A 727 -0.01 8.65 33.72
N ILE A 728 -1.21 9.07 33.37
CA ILE A 728 -1.98 10.09 34.09
C ILE A 728 -3.13 9.40 34.79
N GLU A 729 -3.23 9.58 36.10
CA GLU A 729 -4.30 9.07 36.93
C GLU A 729 -5.36 10.17 37.12
N PHE A 730 -6.62 9.82 36.85
CA PHE A 730 -7.80 10.64 37.09
C PHE A 730 -8.59 10.06 38.25
N GLU A 731 -8.98 10.91 39.21
CA GLU A 731 -9.82 10.56 40.36
C GLU A 731 -11.10 11.40 40.27
N GLY A 732 -12.26 10.76 40.20
CA GLY A 732 -13.55 11.46 40.26
C GLY A 732 -13.76 12.05 41.64
N VAL A 733 -13.81 13.39 41.77
CA VAL A 733 -13.93 14.05 43.08
C VAL A 733 -15.38 14.41 43.39
N HIS A 734 -16.07 15.03 42.43
CA HIS A 734 -17.46 15.44 42.56
C HIS A 734 -18.20 15.27 41.23
N PRO A 735 -19.52 15.05 41.23
CA PRO A 735 -20.28 14.87 40.00
C PRO A 735 -20.25 16.10 39.08
N GLY A 736 -20.06 15.90 37.78
CA GLY A 736 -19.95 16.98 36.79
C GLY A 736 -19.25 16.54 35.51
N GLU A 737 -19.17 17.44 34.53
CA GLU A 737 -18.39 17.27 33.31
C GLU A 737 -17.15 18.17 33.39
N SER A 738 -15.96 17.57 33.30
CA SER A 738 -14.69 18.28 33.30
C SER A 738 -14.01 18.16 31.94
N PHE A 739 -13.47 19.27 31.43
CA PHE A 739 -12.51 19.23 30.33
C PHE A 739 -11.11 19.01 30.91
N ILE A 740 -10.46 17.93 30.50
CA ILE A 740 -9.08 17.63 30.87
C ILE A 740 -8.17 18.11 29.76
N THR A 741 -7.30 19.07 30.06
CA THR A 741 -6.28 19.56 29.13
C THR A 741 -4.93 18.95 29.45
N LEU A 742 -4.31 18.29 28.48
CA LEU A 742 -2.96 17.73 28.55
C LEU A 742 -1.99 18.66 27.80
N ASN A 743 -0.97 19.12 28.49
CA ASN A 743 0.05 20.03 27.97
C ASN A 743 1.42 19.34 27.99
N LEU A 744 2.04 19.20 26.82
CA LEU A 744 3.42 18.72 26.70
C LEU A 744 4.39 19.89 26.79
N TYR A 745 5.41 19.75 27.64
CA TYR A 745 6.47 20.75 27.81
C TYR A 745 7.86 20.15 27.64
N TYR A 746 8.80 20.98 27.20
CA TYR A 746 10.22 20.68 27.37
C TYR A 746 10.62 20.85 28.84
N ALA A 747 11.17 19.80 29.46
CA ALA A 747 11.42 19.75 30.91
C ALA A 747 12.37 20.86 31.40
N LYS A 748 13.30 21.30 30.56
CA LYS A 748 14.25 22.39 30.88
C LYS A 748 13.72 23.80 30.59
N GLY A 749 12.64 23.95 29.80
CA GLY A 749 12.25 25.22 29.20
C GLY A 749 10.91 25.81 29.67
N LYS A 750 9.99 24.99 30.20
CA LYS A 750 8.56 25.36 30.38
C LYS A 750 7.88 25.88 29.10
N GLU A 751 8.49 25.67 27.94
CA GLU A 751 7.90 25.98 26.65
C GLU A 751 6.85 24.92 26.35
N LEU A 752 5.62 25.37 26.09
CA LEU A 752 4.51 24.51 25.69
C LEU A 752 4.78 24.06 24.26
N LEU A 753 4.86 22.75 24.06
CA LEU A 753 5.13 22.14 22.76
C LEU A 753 3.81 21.84 22.03
N VAL A 754 2.88 21.16 22.72
CA VAL A 754 1.58 20.78 22.18
C VAL A 754 0.56 20.62 23.32
N SER A 755 -0.73 20.80 23.00
CA SER A 755 -1.84 20.69 23.94
C SER A 755 -3.01 19.93 23.32
N THR A 756 -3.71 19.14 24.11
CA THR A 756 -4.95 18.46 23.71
C THR A 756 -5.97 18.43 24.85
N THR A 757 -7.25 18.31 24.53
CA THR A 757 -8.34 18.34 25.50
C THR A 757 -9.37 17.23 25.20
N PHE A 758 -9.93 16.63 26.25
CA PHE A 758 -11.03 15.65 26.16
C PHE A 758 -11.96 15.77 27.38
N ASN A 759 -13.16 15.19 27.32
CA ASN A 759 -14.11 15.25 28.43
C ASN A 759 -13.97 14.09 29.39
N VAL A 760 -14.18 14.38 30.67
CA VAL A 760 -14.37 13.37 31.71
C VAL A 760 -15.63 13.70 32.49
N THR A 761 -16.59 12.78 32.45
CA THR A 761 -17.88 12.90 33.14
C THR A 761 -17.83 12.11 34.44
N VAL A 762 -17.89 12.78 35.58
CA VAL A 762 -18.00 12.14 36.89
C VAL A 762 -19.46 12.00 37.26
N ARG A 763 -19.92 10.76 37.44
CA ARG A 763 -21.26 10.43 37.91
C ARG A 763 -21.26 10.22 39.41
N GLN A 764 -22.31 10.71 40.07
CA GLN A 764 -22.54 10.36 41.47
C GLN A 764 -23.03 8.92 41.56
N ILE A 765 -22.46 8.11 42.48
CA ILE A 765 -23.16 6.91 42.92
C ILE A 765 -24.36 7.35 43.74
N ILE A 766 -25.55 7.25 43.16
CA ILE A 766 -26.78 7.28 43.95
C ILE A 766 -27.10 5.83 44.28
N LEU A 767 -26.57 5.35 45.40
CA LEU A 767 -27.04 4.09 45.97
C LEU A 767 -28.49 4.26 46.41
N PRO A 768 -29.34 3.24 46.28
CA PRO A 768 -30.72 3.31 46.75
C PRO A 768 -30.72 3.68 48.24
N LYS A 769 -31.37 4.79 48.60
CA LYS A 769 -31.38 5.29 49.98
C LYS A 769 -32.26 4.48 50.94
N GLN A 770 -33.01 3.52 50.42
CA GLN A 770 -33.99 2.78 51.19
C GLN A 770 -33.77 1.28 51.08
N GLY A 771 -33.61 0.66 52.24
CA GLY A 771 -33.60 -0.79 52.36
C GLY A 771 -35.00 -1.39 52.15
N PRO A 772 -35.09 -2.68 51.77
CA PRO A 772 -36.36 -3.39 51.75
C PRO A 772 -36.96 -3.48 53.15
N SER A 773 -38.28 -3.59 53.24
CA SER A 773 -38.95 -3.93 54.50
C SER A 773 -39.12 -5.45 54.59
N PHE A 774 -38.57 -6.11 55.62
CA PHE A 774 -38.87 -7.52 55.85
C PHE A 774 -40.29 -7.67 56.39
N VAL A 775 -41.15 -8.45 55.72
CA VAL A 775 -42.58 -8.50 56.07
C VAL A 775 -42.89 -9.67 57.00
N ASP A 776 -42.51 -10.90 56.65
CA ASP A 776 -42.75 -12.09 57.49
C ASP A 776 -41.97 -13.32 57.00
N TYR A 777 -41.92 -14.38 57.82
CA TYR A 777 -41.59 -15.72 57.36
C TYR A 777 -42.52 -16.76 57.97
N THR A 778 -42.83 -17.82 57.21
CA THR A 778 -43.68 -18.91 57.65
C THR A 778 -43.03 -20.26 57.35
N ILE A 779 -43.02 -21.15 58.32
CA ILE A 779 -42.61 -22.54 58.11
C ILE A 779 -43.75 -23.25 57.39
N VAL A 780 -43.54 -23.59 56.11
CA VAL A 780 -44.59 -24.19 55.25
C VAL A 780 -44.77 -25.67 55.59
N ASN A 781 -43.66 -26.37 55.84
CA ASN A 781 -43.62 -27.76 56.27
C ASN A 781 -42.31 -28.01 57.06
N ASN A 782 -42.09 -29.23 57.54
CA ASN A 782 -40.90 -29.56 58.35
C ASN A 782 -39.55 -29.37 57.61
N ASN A 783 -39.57 -29.08 56.32
CA ASN A 783 -38.38 -28.98 55.48
C ASN A 783 -38.24 -27.61 54.78
N GLU A 784 -39.18 -26.68 54.91
CA GLU A 784 -39.20 -25.44 54.11
C GLU A 784 -39.67 -24.21 54.90
N ILE A 785 -38.95 -23.09 54.73
CA ILE A 785 -39.32 -21.76 55.23
C ILE A 785 -39.64 -20.86 54.05
N LYS A 786 -40.84 -20.29 54.04
CA LYS A 786 -41.26 -19.27 53.09
C LYS A 786 -41.04 -17.89 53.67
N PHE A 787 -40.31 -17.05 52.97
CA PHE A 787 -40.01 -15.67 53.31
C PHE A 787 -40.90 -14.76 52.48
N THR A 788 -41.38 -13.68 53.09
CA THR A 788 -42.12 -12.60 52.43
C THR A 788 -41.36 -11.31 52.62
N ILE A 789 -40.85 -10.75 51.52
CA ILE A 789 -40.13 -9.47 51.48
C ILE A 789 -41.09 -8.38 50.98
N GLY A 790 -41.18 -7.28 51.72
CA GLY A 790 -41.89 -6.08 51.32
C GLY A 790 -41.05 -5.21 50.41
N LYS A 791 -41.73 -4.43 49.57
CA LYS A 791 -41.11 -3.43 48.72
C LYS A 791 -40.36 -2.38 49.55
N ALA A 792 -39.37 -1.74 48.94
CA ALA A 792 -38.88 -0.44 49.39
C ALA A 792 -40.01 0.60 49.32
N GLU A 793 -39.96 1.67 50.13
CA GLU A 793 -41.01 2.70 50.09
C GLU A 793 -40.98 3.52 48.79
N ASP A 794 -39.80 3.61 48.16
CA ASP A 794 -39.55 4.16 46.83
C ASP A 794 -38.67 3.19 46.02
N GLU A 795 -39.18 2.74 44.87
CA GLU A 795 -38.48 1.83 43.94
C GLU A 795 -38.04 2.55 42.65
N SER A 796 -38.11 3.89 42.60
CA SER A 796 -37.82 4.65 41.37
C SER A 796 -36.36 4.60 40.92
N ASP A 797 -35.43 4.27 41.82
CA ASP A 797 -33.98 4.19 41.58
C ASP A 797 -33.40 2.79 41.86
N ILE A 798 -34.25 1.77 41.97
CA ILE A 798 -33.87 0.38 42.25
C ILE A 798 -34.07 -0.45 40.98
N LEU A 799 -33.19 -1.40 40.68
CA LEU A 799 -33.39 -2.42 39.64
C LEU A 799 -33.93 -3.73 40.22
N GLY A 800 -33.59 -4.04 41.47
CA GLY A 800 -34.00 -5.26 42.11
C GLY A 800 -33.52 -5.42 43.55
N TYR A 801 -33.58 -6.66 44.02
CA TYR A 801 -33.24 -7.07 45.37
C TYR A 801 -32.30 -8.27 45.33
N TYR A 802 -31.21 -8.21 46.08
CA TYR A 802 -30.38 -9.36 46.40
C TYR A 802 -30.76 -9.94 47.76
N VAL A 803 -30.80 -11.26 47.83
CA VAL A 803 -30.95 -12.00 49.09
C VAL A 803 -29.66 -12.73 49.36
N TYR A 804 -29.11 -12.52 50.55
CA TYR A 804 -27.85 -13.07 51.03
C TYR A 804 -28.07 -14.02 52.20
N TRP A 805 -27.22 -15.04 52.27
CA TRP A 805 -26.87 -15.64 53.55
C TRP A 805 -25.91 -14.74 54.29
N SER A 806 -26.12 -14.60 55.59
CA SER A 806 -25.29 -13.76 56.43
C SER A 806 -24.98 -14.41 57.77
N ASN A 807 -23.87 -14.03 58.39
CA ASN A 807 -23.61 -14.35 59.79
C ASN A 807 -24.34 -13.35 60.73
N ASN A 808 -24.11 -13.48 62.04
CA ASN A 808 -24.67 -12.59 63.08
C ASN A 808 -24.12 -11.15 63.06
N ASP A 809 -22.99 -10.93 62.38
CA ASP A 809 -22.34 -9.64 62.21
C ASP A 809 -22.76 -8.93 60.91
N ASN A 810 -23.70 -9.52 60.17
CA ASN A 810 -24.19 -9.07 58.86
C ASN A 810 -23.20 -9.22 57.69
N ASP A 811 -22.13 -10.01 57.87
CA ASP A 811 -21.22 -10.33 56.78
C ASP A 811 -21.91 -11.23 55.76
N ARG A 812 -21.86 -10.84 54.49
CA ARG A 812 -22.44 -11.59 53.37
C ARG A 812 -21.63 -12.85 53.11
N LEU A 813 -22.22 -14.01 53.39
CA LEU A 813 -21.58 -15.32 53.22
C LEU A 813 -21.82 -15.90 51.80
N GLY A 814 -22.85 -15.44 51.11
CA GLY A 814 -23.14 -15.83 49.73
C GLY A 814 -24.50 -15.32 49.25
N VAL A 815 -24.62 -15.05 47.94
CA VAL A 815 -25.89 -14.68 47.31
C VAL A 815 -26.77 -15.93 47.24
N PHE A 816 -27.99 -15.83 47.76
CA PHE A 816 -29.00 -16.88 47.65
C PHE A 816 -29.81 -16.75 46.35
N THR A 817 -30.34 -15.56 46.08
CA THR A 817 -31.13 -15.27 44.88
C THR A 817 -31.18 -13.77 44.63
N ALA A 818 -31.53 -13.39 43.39
CA ALA A 818 -31.84 -12.02 43.01
C ALA A 818 -33.28 -11.93 42.47
N PHE A 819 -33.93 -10.80 42.65
CA PHE A 819 -35.26 -10.51 42.12
C PHE A 819 -35.27 -9.13 41.46
N GLY A 820 -35.97 -8.98 40.34
CA GLY A 820 -36.31 -7.64 39.82
C GLY A 820 -37.41 -6.96 40.65
N ILE A 821 -37.71 -5.70 40.33
CA ILE A 821 -38.87 -5.00 40.92
C ILE A 821 -40.16 -5.75 40.58
N MET A 822 -41.05 -5.92 41.57
CA MET A 822 -42.36 -6.56 41.38
C MET A 822 -43.47 -5.68 41.95
N ASP A 823 -44.67 -5.70 41.38
CA ASP A 823 -45.83 -4.90 41.85
C ASP A 823 -46.39 -5.31 43.23
N SER A 824 -45.91 -6.41 43.81
CA SER A 824 -46.36 -6.96 45.10
C SER A 824 -45.19 -7.45 45.97
N ALA A 825 -45.48 -7.77 47.23
CA ALA A 825 -44.51 -8.42 48.12
C ALA A 825 -43.96 -9.71 47.48
N MET A 826 -42.66 -9.93 47.60
CA MET A 826 -41.97 -11.08 47.02
C MET A 826 -42.01 -12.25 48.00
N GLU A 827 -42.30 -13.43 47.48
CA GLU A 827 -42.32 -14.66 48.28
C GLU A 827 -41.34 -15.67 47.70
N PHE A 828 -40.49 -16.25 48.55
CA PHE A 828 -39.58 -17.32 48.15
C PHE A 828 -39.42 -18.33 49.28
N THR A 829 -39.05 -19.56 48.93
CA THR A 829 -38.98 -20.67 49.89
C THR A 829 -37.58 -21.25 49.92
N ILE A 830 -37.06 -21.49 51.12
CA ILE A 830 -35.74 -22.08 51.34
C ILE A 830 -35.87 -23.40 52.11
N PRO A 831 -35.14 -24.46 51.73
CA PRO A 831 -35.08 -25.68 52.52
C PRO A 831 -34.38 -25.47 53.88
N ILE A 832 -34.95 -26.02 54.95
CA ILE A 832 -34.48 -25.84 56.34
C ILE A 832 -33.09 -26.43 56.60
N HIS A 833 -32.67 -27.45 55.84
CA HIS A 833 -31.40 -28.14 56.05
C HIS A 833 -30.15 -27.32 55.72
N TYR A 834 -30.30 -26.08 55.24
CA TYR A 834 -29.20 -25.14 54.98
C TYR A 834 -28.96 -24.14 56.12
N ILE A 835 -29.74 -24.18 57.21
CA ILE A 835 -29.76 -23.12 58.23
C ILE A 835 -29.01 -23.57 59.49
N HIS A 836 -27.74 -23.20 59.59
CA HIS A 836 -26.95 -23.34 60.83
C HIS A 836 -26.32 -21.98 61.17
N ASP A 837 -26.86 -21.31 62.19
CA ASP A 837 -26.38 -20.01 62.72
C ASP A 837 -26.27 -18.88 61.66
N THR A 838 -27.19 -18.87 60.68
CA THR A 838 -27.23 -17.90 59.57
C THR A 838 -28.47 -17.00 59.61
N ARG A 839 -28.28 -15.72 59.29
CA ARG A 839 -29.34 -14.75 58.94
C ARG A 839 -29.64 -14.80 57.44
N VAL A 840 -30.84 -14.39 57.07
CA VAL A 840 -31.15 -14.00 55.69
C VAL A 840 -31.17 -12.49 55.64
N LEU A 841 -30.39 -11.91 54.73
CA LEU A 841 -30.22 -10.48 54.54
C LEU A 841 -30.72 -10.10 53.15
N VAL A 842 -31.43 -8.98 53.02
CA VAL A 842 -32.01 -8.52 51.76
C VAL A 842 -31.55 -7.09 51.51
N VAL A 843 -30.98 -6.84 50.34
CA VAL A 843 -30.45 -5.53 49.92
C VAL A 843 -31.10 -5.13 48.61
N THR A 844 -31.44 -3.86 48.46
CA THR A 844 -31.84 -3.28 47.18
C THR A 844 -30.61 -2.99 46.34
N TYR A 845 -30.70 -3.10 45.01
CA TYR A 845 -29.59 -2.76 44.11
C TYR A 845 -30.07 -2.03 42.87
N ASN A 846 -29.20 -1.23 42.27
CA ASN A 846 -29.41 -0.59 40.97
C ASN A 846 -28.17 -0.77 40.07
N GLU A 847 -28.11 -0.05 38.95
CA GLU A 847 -26.98 -0.13 38.00
C GLU A 847 -25.64 0.24 38.65
N MET A 848 -25.67 1.02 39.74
CA MET A 848 -24.49 1.57 40.39
C MET A 848 -24.03 0.77 41.62
N GLY A 849 -24.83 -0.22 42.07
CA GLY A 849 -24.46 -1.09 43.18
C GLY A 849 -25.60 -1.38 44.16
N GLU A 850 -25.24 -1.91 45.33
CA GLU A 850 -26.17 -2.30 46.38
C GLU A 850 -26.33 -1.22 47.45
N SER A 851 -27.53 -1.09 48.01
CA SER A 851 -27.80 -0.18 49.12
C SER A 851 -26.98 -0.56 50.37
N GLU A 852 -26.58 0.46 51.14
CA GLU A 852 -26.04 0.26 52.48
C GLU A 852 -27.14 -0.13 53.49
N GLU A 853 -28.41 0.17 53.17
CA GLU A 853 -29.56 -0.24 53.98
C GLU A 853 -30.04 -1.63 53.57
N PHE A 854 -30.25 -2.49 54.57
CA PHE A 854 -30.70 -3.87 54.36
C PHE A 854 -31.72 -4.30 55.40
N ALA A 855 -32.60 -5.22 55.00
CA ALA A 855 -33.47 -5.93 55.92
C ALA A 855 -32.82 -7.27 56.28
N TYR A 856 -33.03 -7.76 57.51
CA TYR A 856 -32.61 -9.11 57.87
C TYR A 856 -33.61 -9.83 58.76
N VAL A 857 -33.50 -11.15 58.78
CA VAL A 857 -34.27 -12.01 59.70
C VAL A 857 -33.35 -13.05 60.34
N ASP A 858 -33.45 -13.16 61.67
CA ASP A 858 -32.75 -14.17 62.47
C ASP A 858 -33.46 -15.53 62.39
N LEU A 859 -32.73 -16.55 61.95
CA LEU A 859 -33.23 -17.92 61.88
C LEU A 859 -32.71 -18.74 63.08
N THR A 860 -33.34 -18.57 64.25
CA THR A 860 -32.97 -19.36 65.45
C THR A 860 -33.75 -20.67 65.52
N LEU A 861 -33.14 -21.77 65.06
CA LEU A 861 -33.68 -23.12 65.18
C LEU A 861 -33.28 -23.74 66.53
N GLY A 862 -34.08 -23.53 67.57
CA GLY A 862 -33.68 -23.99 68.91
C GLY A 862 -34.71 -23.94 70.04
N GLY A 863 -35.98 -24.25 69.78
CA GLY A 863 -36.88 -24.84 70.78
C GLY A 863 -37.03 -24.16 72.16
N GLN A 864 -37.73 -23.02 72.23
CA GLN A 864 -38.72 -22.77 73.29
C GLN A 864 -39.75 -21.71 72.87
N THR A 865 -40.96 -22.20 72.58
CA THR A 865 -42.26 -21.50 72.63
C THR A 865 -42.46 -20.28 71.73
N LEU A 866 -42.95 -20.51 70.51
CA LEU A 866 -43.88 -19.59 69.85
C LEU A 866 -45.23 -19.64 70.60
N SER A 867 -45.34 -18.81 71.65
CA SER A 867 -46.63 -18.34 72.15
C SER A 867 -47.03 -17.14 71.31
N LYS A 868 -48.22 -17.18 70.71
CA LYS A 868 -48.79 -16.16 69.81
C LYS A 868 -49.06 -14.80 70.48
N ASP A 869 -48.76 -14.67 71.78
CA ASP A 869 -48.94 -13.45 72.57
C ASP A 869 -47.61 -12.98 73.17
N LYS A 870 -46.84 -12.23 72.40
CA LYS A 870 -45.92 -11.20 72.90
C LYS A 870 -45.47 -10.30 71.74
N LEU A 871 -46.20 -9.21 71.58
CA LEU A 871 -45.65 -7.96 71.04
C LEU A 871 -44.40 -7.62 71.85
N ILE A 872 -43.23 -7.92 71.31
CA ILE A 872 -41.99 -7.27 71.69
C ILE A 872 -41.87 -6.07 70.76
N ASP A 873 -42.02 -4.91 71.36
CA ASP A 873 -41.71 -3.60 70.83
C ASP A 873 -40.25 -3.61 70.33
N LEU A 874 -40.07 -3.78 69.02
CA LEU A 874 -38.80 -3.54 68.33
C LEU A 874 -38.81 -2.08 67.93
N SER A 875 -38.35 -1.21 68.83
CA SER A 875 -37.88 0.10 68.45
C SER A 875 -36.78 -0.06 67.40
N LEU A 876 -37.05 0.46 66.20
CA LEU A 876 -36.06 0.77 65.16
C LEU A 876 -34.76 1.26 65.80
N ARG A 877 -33.72 0.42 65.79
CA ARG A 877 -32.33 0.87 65.88
C ARG A 877 -31.77 0.84 64.47
N GLY A 878 -31.88 1.98 63.79
CA GLY A 878 -30.97 2.31 62.70
C GLY A 878 -29.56 2.34 63.28
N GLY A 879 -28.77 1.32 62.94
CA GLY A 879 -27.32 1.35 63.07
C GLY A 879 -26.77 1.96 61.80
N ARG A 880 -25.99 3.03 61.95
CA ARG A 880 -25.15 3.60 60.90
C ARG A 880 -24.13 2.61 60.40
#